data_AF-K1S6X7-F1
#
_entry.id   AF-K1S6X7-F1
#
_cell.length_a   1.000
_cell.length_b   1.000
_cell.length_c   1.000
_cell.angle_alpha   90.00
_cell.angle_beta   90.00
_cell.angle_gamma   90.00
#
_symmetry.space_group_name_H-M   'P 1'
#
loop_
_entity.id
_entity.type
_entity.pdbx_description
1 polymer ?
#
loop_
_entity_poly.entity_id
_entity_poly.type
_entity_poly.pdbx_seq_one_letter_code
_entity_poly.pdbx_strand_id
1 'polypeptide(L)'
;MSMGETDTETYYDTDGDDRGYASLDESAARGKRKEDPGYLSMDELHQPPPKTRKRRKIKNADGKQETRPVLECRMPTLVTKPAFLLPFDDMPKHKRQALGLQMLEASPPRSLKDLRNIIAAELKQVAKKLSRLERAYYGVGKSIQDEVNRYVSPIKVVMRMLTIFDFSSGRVIEDAIKAGQDPKRYKGDPNNIALLKEVHAKIKQYVPEKFTEISDYCLKILSTIEKYCVSFYDPEKDEYLETAAHYQQQINMWKSTIRNNLEKVKKLQKDFHERIIHYTMFTSPVVTFCKKNECEQVPFLFLFADACTNIRAAMAIMTTWLQADENYPIFLRNDIDDMERNKEEKVRCMRDSKTRFHSVTYKLNHAEIELDTARSEIEGWKEKEEALRIEKDYLFNLQSELQQECDFKEFRRDELAKNKADFSPDDYNETYDMLTEEIRYVRDRMPLVKRQLAAAEHKLEWMSEKKHASRKIEKEVKRLKQELKQAKVERQQRESEFTELENALEVARRIHRYKTSTDAAEKIYFCLPMGPKQSQVLGSLDDKMTKSIGVVCREIDQDWMLLYRTLPFYPQRGSETIEKDIASVNMESARGPKEGRALEALTRWRRHHTRAKFDDLIEALKKIKRHDIVAEINKVLNPPRLMEDEEQEIYVPPSVAPELVPFYKELERYDQLRKAHKNRRKSVTQHKTAQKQKS
;
A
#
# COMPACT_ATOMS: atom_id res chain seq x y z
N MET A 1 54.54 25.85 5.13
CA MET A 1 55.27 26.34 3.95
C MET A 1 54.29 26.39 2.79
N SER A 2 54.10 27.61 2.24
CA SER A 2 53.70 27.99 0.87
C SER A 2 52.48 27.28 0.23
N MET A 3 51.31 27.93 0.20
CA MET A 3 50.69 28.64 -0.95
C MET A 3 49.72 27.73 -1.73
N GLY A 4 48.54 28.17 -2.19
CA GLY A 4 48.01 29.52 -2.32
C GLY A 4 46.49 29.53 -2.58
N GLU A 5 46.01 30.76 -2.69
CA GLU A 5 44.63 31.27 -2.69
C GLU A 5 43.92 31.19 -4.05
N THR A 6 42.70 31.77 -4.06
CA THR A 6 41.85 32.28 -5.16
C THR A 6 40.80 31.30 -5.71
N ASP A 7 39.54 31.63 -5.97
CA ASP A 7 38.65 32.82 -5.79
C ASP A 7 37.22 32.30 -6.15
N THR A 8 36.14 32.63 -5.42
CA THR A 8 35.14 33.71 -5.69
C THR A 8 34.77 33.85 -7.20
N GLU A 9 33.52 33.89 -7.68
CA GLU A 9 32.38 34.74 -7.32
C GLU A 9 31.04 34.21 -7.90
N THR A 10 29.96 34.59 -7.21
CA THR A 10 28.56 34.71 -7.63
C THR A 10 28.32 35.96 -8.50
N TYR A 11 27.37 35.94 -9.46
CA TYR A 11 26.56 37.13 -9.78
C TYR A 11 25.22 36.81 -10.47
N TYR A 12 24.27 37.71 -10.22
CA TYR A 12 22.84 37.77 -10.58
C TYR A 12 22.59 38.43 -11.96
N ASP A 13 21.30 38.60 -12.28
CA ASP A 13 20.64 39.58 -13.18
C ASP A 13 20.21 39.08 -14.57
N THR A 14 18.91 39.01 -14.93
CA THR A 14 17.72 39.92 -15.02
C THR A 14 17.48 40.42 -16.44
N ASP A 15 16.18 40.60 -16.73
CA ASP A 15 15.53 41.29 -17.85
C ASP A 15 15.65 40.65 -19.26
N GLY A 16 14.67 40.70 -20.15
CA GLY A 16 13.47 41.51 -20.30
C GLY A 16 13.19 41.67 -21.81
N ASP A 17 11.98 42.12 -22.15
CA ASP A 17 11.51 42.61 -23.46
C ASP A 17 10.99 41.64 -24.55
N ASP A 18 9.66 41.60 -24.62
CA ASP A 18 8.82 42.27 -25.64
C ASP A 18 9.36 42.43 -27.08
N ARG A 19 8.56 41.95 -28.05
CA ARG A 19 8.06 42.75 -29.20
C ARG A 19 7.00 41.98 -30.01
N GLY A 20 5.85 42.62 -30.18
CA GLY A 20 4.77 42.22 -31.10
C GLY A 20 4.94 42.77 -32.53
N TYR A 21 3.79 42.86 -33.22
CA TYR A 21 3.51 43.18 -34.65
C TYR A 21 3.48 41.95 -35.58
N ALA A 22 2.53 41.78 -36.51
CA ALA A 22 1.36 42.56 -36.92
C ALA A 22 0.33 41.67 -37.66
N SER A 23 -0.91 42.12 -37.59
CA SER A 23 -2.07 41.80 -38.45
C SER A 23 -1.79 42.06 -39.94
N LEU A 24 -2.40 41.27 -40.83
CA LEU A 24 -3.01 41.76 -42.07
C LEU A 24 -4.08 40.79 -42.58
N ASP A 25 -5.08 41.40 -43.19
CA ASP A 25 -6.45 40.96 -43.39
C ASP A 25 -6.71 40.66 -44.88
N GLU A 26 -7.95 40.25 -45.16
CA GLU A 26 -8.69 40.38 -46.43
C GLU A 26 -8.63 39.29 -47.53
N SER A 27 -9.74 38.54 -47.55
CA SER A 27 -10.80 38.61 -48.57
C SER A 27 -10.75 37.76 -49.86
N ALA A 28 -11.82 36.93 -49.94
CA ALA A 28 -12.70 36.68 -51.08
C ALA A 28 -12.37 35.56 -52.10
N ALA A 29 -13.22 34.51 -52.10
CA ALA A 29 -14.00 34.13 -53.29
C ALA A 29 -15.14 33.12 -52.98
N ARG A 30 -16.37 33.58 -53.20
CA ARG A 30 -17.60 32.88 -53.69
C ARG A 30 -17.31 31.52 -54.37
N GLY A 31 -18.08 30.44 -54.27
CA GLY A 31 -19.44 30.18 -53.81
C GLY A 31 -20.06 29.08 -54.69
N LYS A 32 -20.94 28.22 -54.15
CA LYS A 32 -22.17 27.72 -54.80
C LYS A 32 -22.94 26.74 -53.89
N ARG A 33 -24.22 27.07 -53.72
CA ARG A 33 -25.30 26.30 -53.07
C ARG A 33 -25.67 25.04 -53.85
N LYS A 34 -26.22 24.05 -53.15
CA LYS A 34 -27.48 23.31 -53.43
C LYS A 34 -27.77 22.42 -52.21
N GLU A 35 -28.77 22.74 -51.40
CA GLU A 35 -30.20 22.37 -51.48
C GLU A 35 -30.53 21.33 -50.40
N ASP A 36 -31.25 21.81 -49.37
CA ASP A 36 -32.08 21.00 -48.46
C ASP A 36 -33.15 20.24 -49.25
N PRO A 37 -33.79 19.22 -48.63
CA PRO A 37 -35.10 19.52 -48.04
C PRO A 37 -35.35 18.81 -46.70
N GLY A 38 -36.11 19.48 -45.82
CA GLY A 38 -37.20 18.79 -45.11
C GLY A 38 -37.22 18.88 -43.59
N TYR A 39 -37.62 20.05 -43.08
CA TYR A 39 -38.62 20.26 -42.01
C TYR A 39 -39.07 19.04 -41.17
N LEU A 40 -38.96 19.15 -39.84
CA LEU A 40 -40.11 19.45 -38.96
C LEU A 40 -39.63 19.75 -37.53
N SER A 41 -39.86 21.00 -37.12
CA SER A 41 -39.87 21.46 -35.73
C SER A 41 -41.20 21.06 -35.07
N MET A 42 -41.16 20.71 -33.79
CA MET A 42 -42.24 21.02 -32.85
C MET A 42 -41.63 21.37 -31.49
N ASP A 43 -41.76 22.64 -31.15
CA ASP A 43 -41.55 23.22 -29.83
C ASP A 43 -42.63 22.77 -28.83
N GLU A 44 -42.23 22.88 -27.56
CA GLU A 44 -43.07 23.11 -26.37
C GLU A 44 -44.16 22.09 -26.00
N LEU A 45 -43.88 21.33 -24.94
CA LEU A 45 -44.87 21.03 -23.90
C LEU A 45 -44.16 20.72 -22.57
N HIS A 46 -44.13 21.72 -21.70
CA HIS A 46 -43.93 21.56 -20.26
C HIS A 46 -45.00 20.63 -19.68
N GLN A 47 -44.59 19.55 -19.02
CA GLN A 47 -45.43 18.84 -18.04
C GLN A 47 -44.62 18.37 -16.81
N PRO A 48 -45.25 18.37 -15.61
CA PRO A 48 -44.60 18.29 -14.29
C PRO A 48 -44.29 16.84 -13.86
N PRO A 49 -43.53 16.62 -12.76
CA PRO A 49 -43.03 15.30 -12.40
C PRO A 49 -44.15 14.34 -11.94
N PRO A 50 -43.99 13.02 -12.16
CA PRO A 50 -45.04 12.06 -11.87
C PRO A 50 -45.21 11.83 -10.36
N LYS A 51 -46.47 11.92 -9.93
CA LYS A 51 -46.95 11.59 -8.59
C LYS A 51 -46.77 10.10 -8.28
N THR A 52 -46.52 9.84 -7.00
CA THR A 52 -46.41 8.56 -6.32
C THR A 52 -47.41 7.49 -6.82
N ARG A 53 -46.87 6.39 -7.33
CA ARG A 53 -47.67 5.23 -7.73
C ARG A 53 -48.12 4.46 -6.48
N LYS A 54 -49.38 4.66 -6.08
CA LYS A 54 -50.10 3.82 -5.11
C LYS A 54 -50.01 2.35 -5.55
N ARG A 55 -49.41 1.49 -4.72
CA ARG A 55 -49.43 0.03 -4.89
C ARG A 55 -50.88 -0.47 -4.87
N ARG A 56 -51.33 -1.03 -6.00
CA ARG A 56 -52.55 -1.84 -6.08
C ARG A 56 -52.34 -3.11 -5.25
N LYS A 57 -53.21 -3.33 -4.25
CA LYS A 57 -53.35 -4.63 -3.57
C LYS A 57 -54.07 -5.59 -4.52
N ILE A 58 -53.41 -6.70 -4.85
CA ILE A 58 -54.04 -7.87 -5.46
C ILE A 58 -54.88 -8.52 -4.35
N LYS A 59 -56.19 -8.64 -4.57
CA LYS A 59 -57.10 -9.45 -3.74
C LYS A 59 -57.17 -10.84 -4.37
N ASN A 60 -56.88 -11.89 -3.60
CA ASN A 60 -57.27 -13.25 -3.96
C ASN A 60 -58.62 -13.58 -3.32
N ALA A 61 -59.37 -14.40 -4.04
CA ALA A 61 -60.65 -14.97 -3.65
C ALA A 61 -60.42 -16.07 -2.62
N ASP A 62 -60.46 -15.70 -1.34
CA ASP A 62 -60.94 -16.50 -0.22
C ASP A 62 -60.74 -15.66 1.04
N GLY A 63 -61.84 -15.16 1.60
CA GLY A 63 -61.87 -14.16 2.67
C GLY A 63 -61.39 -14.66 4.03
N LYS A 64 -60.13 -15.09 4.16
CA LYS A 64 -59.47 -15.39 5.43
C LYS A 64 -58.09 -14.70 5.51
N GLN A 65 -57.87 -13.95 6.58
CA GLN A 65 -56.60 -13.29 6.87
C GLN A 65 -55.53 -14.34 7.21
N GLU A 66 -54.54 -14.52 6.33
CA GLU A 66 -53.28 -15.16 6.69
C GLU A 66 -52.35 -14.14 7.35
N THR A 67 -52.24 -14.23 8.67
CA THR A 67 -51.16 -13.62 9.46
C THR A 67 -49.85 -14.30 9.10
N ARG A 68 -48.92 -13.58 8.45
CA ARG A 68 -47.52 -14.03 8.33
C ARG A 68 -46.86 -14.03 9.71
N PRO A 69 -46.23 -15.13 10.17
CA PRO A 69 -45.46 -15.10 11.39
C PRO A 69 -44.11 -14.42 11.10
N VAL A 70 -43.97 -13.19 11.62
CA VAL A 70 -42.67 -12.56 11.80
C VAL A 70 -42.03 -13.22 13.03
N LEU A 71 -41.03 -14.08 12.82
CA LEU A 71 -40.16 -14.55 13.90
C LEU A 71 -39.19 -13.42 14.28
N GLU A 72 -39.70 -12.50 15.10
CA GLU A 72 -38.89 -11.73 16.04
C GLU A 72 -38.37 -12.70 17.13
N CYS A 73 -37.22 -13.33 16.90
CA CYS A 73 -36.42 -13.89 18.00
C CYS A 73 -35.44 -12.83 18.50
N ARG A 74 -35.98 -11.72 19.03
CA ARG A 74 -35.29 -10.96 20.07
C ARG A 74 -35.56 -11.68 21.38
N MET A 75 -34.51 -12.22 21.99
CA MET A 75 -34.54 -12.65 23.39
C MET A 75 -35.14 -11.52 24.24
N PRO A 76 -36.23 -11.77 24.99
CA PRO A 76 -36.70 -10.83 25.99
C PRO A 76 -35.62 -10.70 27.07
N THR A 77 -34.98 -9.53 27.14
CA THR A 77 -34.21 -9.16 28.31
C THR A 77 -35.15 -9.15 29.51
N LEU A 78 -34.88 -10.01 30.48
CA LEU A 78 -35.54 -10.05 31.80
C LEU A 78 -35.19 -8.80 32.63
N VAL A 79 -35.57 -7.62 32.13
CA VAL A 79 -35.47 -6.36 32.86
C VAL A 79 -36.72 -5.56 32.54
N THR A 80 -37.88 -6.02 33.04
CA THR A 80 -39.13 -5.26 33.26
C THR A 80 -40.28 -6.23 33.59
N LYS A 81 -40.24 -6.83 34.79
CA LYS A 81 -41.45 -7.33 35.46
C LYS A 81 -41.45 -6.86 36.91
N PRO A 82 -42.48 -6.11 37.36
CA PRO A 82 -42.56 -5.56 38.72
C PRO A 82 -43.04 -6.59 39.76
N ALA A 83 -42.72 -7.88 39.57
CA ALA A 83 -43.28 -8.98 40.37
C ALA A 83 -42.25 -9.70 41.28
N PHE A 84 -41.04 -9.16 41.41
CA PHE A 84 -40.02 -9.67 42.34
C PHE A 84 -39.40 -8.52 43.13
N LEU A 85 -40.23 -7.84 43.93
CA LEU A 85 -39.73 -7.00 45.02
C LEU A 85 -39.55 -7.90 46.24
N LEU A 86 -38.30 -8.31 46.50
CA LEU A 86 -37.89 -8.73 47.83
C LEU A 86 -37.90 -7.50 48.75
N PRO A 87 -38.15 -7.65 50.07
CA PRO A 87 -38.14 -6.55 51.03
C PRO A 87 -36.81 -5.77 50.97
N PHE A 88 -36.93 -4.44 50.94
CA PHE A 88 -35.86 -3.49 50.62
C PHE A 88 -34.75 -3.32 51.68
N ASP A 89 -34.77 -4.06 52.79
CA ASP A 89 -33.89 -3.75 53.94
C ASP A 89 -32.56 -4.51 54.01
N ASP A 90 -32.29 -5.49 53.12
CA ASP A 90 -31.05 -6.30 53.17
C ASP A 90 -30.20 -6.30 51.88
N MET A 91 -30.29 -5.25 51.05
CA MET A 91 -29.43 -5.12 49.87
C MET A 91 -28.06 -4.52 50.24
N PRO A 92 -26.93 -5.20 49.92
CA PRO A 92 -25.60 -4.66 50.20
C PRO A 92 -25.41 -3.36 49.43
N LYS A 93 -25.07 -2.29 50.16
CA LYS A 93 -24.77 -0.94 49.65
C LYS A 93 -24.11 -1.00 48.28
N HIS A 94 -24.77 -0.44 47.26
CA HIS A 94 -24.26 -0.34 45.90
C HIS A 94 -22.76 -0.03 45.88
N LYS A 95 -21.96 -1.00 45.41
CA LYS A 95 -20.57 -0.75 45.01
C LYS A 95 -20.60 0.44 44.05
N ARG A 96 -19.91 1.54 44.40
CA ARG A 96 -19.73 2.72 43.54
C ARG A 96 -19.47 2.23 42.11
N GLN A 97 -20.28 2.66 41.14
CA GLN A 97 -20.00 2.40 39.73
C GLN A 97 -18.57 2.85 39.44
N ALA A 98 -17.74 1.94 38.93
CA ALA A 98 -16.39 2.27 38.52
C ALA A 98 -16.46 3.39 37.46
N LEU A 99 -15.78 4.50 37.70
CA LEU A 99 -15.72 5.65 36.80
C LEU A 99 -14.38 5.65 36.06
N GLY A 100 -14.36 6.17 34.83
CA GLY A 100 -13.11 6.39 34.09
C GLY A 100 -12.48 5.11 33.54
N LEU A 101 -11.14 5.02 33.60
CA LEU A 101 -10.39 3.84 33.13
C LEU A 101 -10.81 2.54 33.82
N GLN A 102 -11.20 2.58 35.10
CA GLN A 102 -11.65 1.39 35.83
C GLN A 102 -12.93 0.79 35.22
N MET A 103 -13.77 1.61 34.60
CA MET A 103 -14.96 1.14 33.88
C MET A 103 -14.58 0.37 32.60
N LEU A 104 -13.56 0.86 31.89
CA LEU A 104 -13.05 0.26 30.65
C LEU A 104 -12.26 -1.03 30.90
N GLU A 105 -11.72 -1.20 32.10
CA GLU A 105 -11.12 -2.46 32.55
C GLU A 105 -12.20 -3.47 32.96
N ALA A 106 -13.26 -3.01 33.64
CA ALA A 106 -14.33 -3.87 34.16
C ALA A 106 -15.31 -4.35 33.08
N SER A 107 -15.57 -3.55 32.06
CA SER A 107 -16.59 -3.81 31.02
C SER A 107 -16.18 -3.23 29.66
N PRO A 108 -16.62 -3.84 28.55
CA PRO A 108 -16.37 -3.30 27.22
C PRO A 108 -17.01 -1.91 27.06
N PRO A 109 -16.32 -0.97 26.39
CA PRO A 109 -16.95 0.28 25.98
C PRO A 109 -18.12 0.02 25.03
N ARG A 110 -19.22 0.78 25.19
CA ARG A 110 -20.43 0.66 24.34
C ARG A 110 -20.17 1.06 22.89
N SER A 111 -19.22 1.96 22.66
CA SER A 111 -18.79 2.39 21.33
C SER A 111 -17.38 2.98 21.38
N LEU A 112 -16.70 3.06 20.24
CA LEU A 112 -15.42 3.77 20.13
C LEU A 112 -15.57 5.27 20.44
N LYS A 113 -16.73 5.87 20.18
CA LYS A 113 -17.02 7.27 20.54
C LYS A 113 -17.08 7.46 22.05
N ASP A 114 -17.76 6.57 22.77
CA ASP A 114 -17.83 6.61 24.23
C ASP A 114 -16.45 6.43 24.85
N LEU A 115 -15.65 5.52 24.29
CA LEU A 115 -14.26 5.35 24.68
C LEU A 115 -13.45 6.65 24.55
N ARG A 116 -13.49 7.31 23.40
CA ARG A 116 -12.76 8.58 23.18
C ARG A 116 -13.19 9.65 24.19
N ASN A 117 -14.48 9.75 24.50
CA ASN A 117 -15.01 10.68 25.51
C ASN A 117 -14.47 10.37 26.91
N ILE A 118 -14.41 9.09 27.30
CA ILE A 118 -13.86 8.68 28.59
C ILE A 118 -12.37 9.02 28.66
N ILE A 119 -11.60 8.69 27.63
CA ILE A 119 -10.16 8.99 27.60
C ILE A 119 -9.91 10.51 27.63
N ALA A 120 -10.69 11.30 26.88
CA ALA A 120 -10.60 12.75 26.91
C ALA A 120 -10.93 13.34 28.30
N ALA A 121 -11.90 12.76 29.02
CA ALA A 121 -12.20 13.14 30.39
C ALA A 121 -11.05 12.79 31.35
N GLU A 122 -10.40 11.64 31.16
CA GLU A 122 -9.24 11.22 31.95
C GLU A 122 -8.02 12.11 31.70
N LEU A 123 -7.73 12.47 30.45
CA LEU A 123 -6.68 13.46 30.12
C LEU A 123 -6.95 14.82 30.79
N LYS A 124 -8.21 15.27 30.82
CA LYS A 124 -8.60 16.48 31.58
C LYS A 124 -8.37 16.33 33.08
N GLN A 125 -8.58 15.14 33.66
CA GLN A 125 -8.27 14.89 35.07
C GLN A 125 -6.75 14.95 35.33
N VAL A 126 -5.94 14.37 34.44
CA VAL A 126 -4.47 14.47 34.54
C VAL A 126 -4.01 15.92 34.45
N ALA A 127 -4.54 16.69 33.51
CA ALA A 127 -4.25 18.11 33.39
C ALA A 127 -4.60 18.88 34.68
N LYS A 128 -5.77 18.60 35.28
CA LYS A 128 -6.16 19.17 36.58
C LYS A 128 -5.22 18.75 37.71
N LYS A 129 -4.78 17.48 37.76
CA LYS A 129 -3.80 17.00 38.74
C LYS A 129 -2.45 17.71 38.57
N LEU A 130 -1.97 17.87 37.34
CA LEU A 130 -0.73 18.58 37.04
C LEU A 130 -0.82 20.05 37.46
N SER A 131 -1.91 20.76 37.12
CA SER A 131 -2.10 22.16 37.54
C SER A 131 -2.28 22.35 39.05
N ARG A 132 -2.72 21.31 39.78
CA ARG A 132 -2.73 21.32 41.25
C ARG A 132 -1.32 21.12 41.80
N LEU A 133 -0.55 20.22 41.20
CA LEU A 133 0.85 19.97 41.57
C LEU A 133 1.70 21.22 41.36
N GLU A 134 1.53 21.91 40.23
CA GLU A 134 2.23 23.17 39.96
C GLU A 134 1.84 24.28 40.93
N ARG A 135 0.56 24.41 41.28
CA ARG A 135 0.13 25.37 42.32
C ARG A 135 0.69 25.03 43.70
N ALA A 136 0.82 23.75 44.03
CA ALA A 136 1.43 23.32 45.28
C ALA A 136 2.95 23.58 45.30
N TYR A 137 3.61 23.46 44.14
CA TYR A 137 5.04 23.74 44.01
C TYR A 137 5.32 25.25 43.96
N TYR A 138 4.81 25.98 42.97
CA TYR A 138 5.12 27.40 42.79
C TYR A 138 4.38 28.31 43.77
N GLY A 139 3.16 27.92 44.19
CA GLY A 139 2.23 28.79 44.92
C GLY A 139 1.16 29.39 43.99
N VAL A 140 0.10 29.95 44.58
CA VAL A 140 -1.03 30.52 43.83
C VAL A 140 -0.57 31.75 43.05
N GLY A 141 -0.77 31.74 41.72
CA GLY A 141 -0.41 32.85 40.82
C GLY A 141 1.08 32.97 40.52
N LYS A 142 1.91 32.06 41.05
CA LYS A 142 3.36 32.05 40.86
C LYS A 142 3.77 31.09 39.75
N SER A 143 4.90 31.36 39.14
CA SER A 143 5.45 30.68 37.98
C SER A 143 6.91 30.30 38.20
N ILE A 144 7.51 29.63 37.21
CA ILE A 144 8.95 29.36 37.19
C ILE A 144 9.80 30.64 37.28
N GLN A 145 9.32 31.77 36.75
CA GLN A 145 10.04 33.04 36.81
C GLN A 145 10.17 33.53 38.25
N ASP A 146 9.16 33.30 39.09
CA ASP A 146 9.20 33.70 40.50
C ASP A 146 10.20 32.88 41.30
N GLU A 147 10.36 31.59 40.97
CA GLU A 147 11.41 30.75 41.57
C GLU A 147 12.81 31.21 41.10
N VAL A 148 12.96 31.58 39.83
CA VAL A 148 14.23 32.14 39.31
C VAL A 148 14.59 33.41 40.08
N ASN A 149 13.64 34.35 40.17
CA ASN A 149 13.86 35.62 40.86
C ASN A 149 14.18 35.43 42.35
N ARG A 150 13.57 34.42 43.00
CA ARG A 150 13.76 34.15 44.42
C ARG A 150 15.07 33.41 44.74
N TYR A 151 15.43 32.41 43.95
CA TYR A 151 16.49 31.47 44.33
C TYR A 151 17.80 31.66 43.55
N VAL A 152 17.78 32.13 42.30
CA VAL A 152 18.99 32.10 41.44
C VAL A 152 20.10 33.02 41.96
N SER A 153 19.79 34.25 42.36
CA SER A 153 20.80 35.19 42.86
C SER A 153 21.46 34.71 44.17
N PRO A 154 20.69 34.31 45.21
CA PRO A 154 21.25 33.67 46.42
C PRO A 154 22.12 32.45 46.11
N ILE A 155 21.68 31.57 45.21
CA ILE A 155 22.42 30.36 44.86
C ILE A 155 23.73 30.70 44.14
N LYS A 156 23.72 31.65 43.19
CA LYS A 156 24.95 32.12 42.53
C LYS A 156 25.96 32.73 43.51
N VAL A 157 25.50 33.37 44.61
CA VAL A 157 26.40 33.84 45.68
C VAL A 157 27.02 32.66 46.42
N VAL A 158 26.25 31.61 46.75
CA VAL A 158 26.77 30.39 47.36
C VAL A 158 27.80 29.71 46.46
N MET A 159 27.52 29.62 45.15
CA MET A 159 28.44 29.05 44.17
C MET A 159 29.78 29.78 44.15
N ARG A 160 29.77 31.11 44.13
CA ARG A 160 31.00 31.93 44.15
C ARG A 160 31.79 31.75 45.44
N MET A 161 31.12 31.76 46.60
CA MET A 161 31.77 31.66 47.91
C MET A 161 32.35 30.26 48.18
N LEU A 162 31.72 29.20 47.67
CA LEU A 162 32.16 27.82 47.80
C LEU A 162 32.95 27.31 46.60
N THR A 163 33.26 28.19 45.62
CA THR A 163 33.98 27.83 44.38
C THR A 163 33.36 26.66 43.59
N ILE A 164 32.03 26.60 43.55
CA ILE A 164 31.26 25.59 42.82
C ILE A 164 30.90 26.13 41.44
N PHE A 165 31.27 25.42 40.38
CA PHE A 165 31.01 25.82 39.00
C PHE A 165 29.60 25.47 38.53
N ASP A 166 29.04 24.33 38.97
CA ASP A 166 27.70 23.88 38.59
C ASP A 166 26.98 23.12 39.72
N PHE A 167 25.67 23.31 39.81
CA PHE A 167 24.79 22.51 40.65
C PHE A 167 24.08 21.45 39.82
N SER A 168 24.87 20.47 39.36
CA SER A 168 24.45 19.44 38.42
C SER A 168 24.09 18.11 39.05
N SER A 169 24.26 17.90 40.35
CA SER A 169 23.80 16.67 41.01
C SER A 169 23.31 16.95 42.43
N GLY A 170 22.42 16.08 42.93
CA GLY A 170 21.94 16.15 44.31
C GLY A 170 23.07 16.06 45.33
N ARG A 171 24.13 15.29 45.04
CA ARG A 171 25.29 15.14 45.93
C ARG A 171 26.07 16.44 46.08
N VAL A 172 26.35 17.12 44.97
CA VAL A 172 27.06 18.42 44.98
C VAL A 172 26.27 19.46 45.77
N ILE A 173 24.93 19.45 45.67
CA ILE A 173 24.07 20.35 46.44
C ILE A 173 24.09 19.99 47.93
N GLU A 174 24.01 18.72 48.30
CA GLU A 174 24.08 18.28 49.70
C GLU A 174 25.44 18.61 50.34
N ASP A 175 26.54 18.45 49.61
CA ASP A 175 27.88 18.80 50.06
C ASP A 175 28.06 20.32 50.20
N ALA A 176 27.50 21.10 49.28
CA ALA A 176 27.47 22.56 49.39
C ALA A 176 26.67 23.05 50.60
N ILE A 177 25.54 22.40 50.92
CA ILE A 177 24.75 22.72 52.11
C ILE A 177 25.55 22.41 53.38
N LYS A 178 26.28 21.28 53.44
CA LYS A 178 27.16 20.95 54.58
C LYS A 178 28.31 21.93 54.73
N ALA A 179 29.00 22.26 53.64
CA ALA A 179 30.10 23.22 53.63
C ALA A 179 29.63 24.64 53.99
N GLY A 180 28.42 25.01 53.57
CA GLY A 180 27.78 26.28 53.89
C GLY A 180 27.37 26.45 55.36
N GLN A 181 27.22 25.35 56.10
CA GLN A 181 26.92 25.35 57.53
C GLN A 181 28.18 25.51 58.40
N ASP A 182 29.37 25.31 57.84
CA ASP A 182 30.65 25.52 58.54
C ASP A 182 31.09 26.99 58.42
N PRO A 183 31.07 27.77 59.52
CA PRO A 183 31.47 29.18 59.50
C PRO A 183 32.94 29.39 59.08
N LYS A 184 33.77 28.35 59.13
CA LYS A 184 35.17 28.41 58.67
C LYS A 184 35.28 28.35 57.15
N ARG A 185 34.34 27.67 56.48
CA ARG A 185 34.35 27.45 55.03
C ARG A 185 33.47 28.44 54.28
N TYR A 186 32.38 28.90 54.88
CA TYR A 186 31.46 29.86 54.27
C TYR A 186 31.42 31.17 55.03
N LYS A 187 31.87 32.25 54.37
CA LYS A 187 31.86 33.63 54.91
C LYS A 187 30.70 34.49 54.38
N GLY A 188 29.75 33.90 53.67
CA GLY A 188 28.59 34.62 53.12
C GLY A 188 27.40 34.68 54.09
N ASP A 189 26.31 35.31 53.67
CA ASP A 189 25.07 35.37 54.44
C ASP A 189 24.45 33.96 54.61
N PRO A 190 24.27 33.46 55.86
CA PRO A 190 23.66 32.16 56.13
C PRO A 190 22.27 31.97 55.51
N ASN A 191 21.54 33.06 55.26
CA ASN A 191 20.24 33.02 54.60
C ASN A 191 20.30 32.43 53.17
N ASN A 192 21.41 32.61 52.45
CA ASN A 192 21.57 32.03 51.11
C ASN A 192 21.65 30.49 51.15
N ILE A 193 22.31 29.93 52.17
CA ILE A 193 22.37 28.49 52.40
C ILE A 193 21.00 27.95 52.83
N ALA A 194 20.26 28.72 53.64
CA ALA A 194 18.89 28.37 54.00
C ALA A 194 17.97 28.29 52.77
N LEU A 195 18.07 29.24 51.84
CA LEU A 195 17.32 29.23 50.58
C LEU A 195 17.71 28.08 49.65
N LEU A 196 19.01 27.75 49.54
CA LEU A 196 19.47 26.57 48.79
C LEU A 196 18.91 25.27 49.39
N LYS A 197 18.92 25.15 50.73
CA LYS A 197 18.35 24.00 51.44
C LYS A 197 16.83 23.89 51.24
N GLU A 198 16.12 25.02 51.29
CA GLU A 198 14.67 25.10 51.04
C GLU A 198 14.32 24.56 49.66
N VAL A 199 14.94 25.08 48.59
CA VAL A 199 14.60 24.67 47.22
C VAL A 199 15.05 23.23 46.91
N HIS A 200 16.18 22.79 47.45
CA HIS A 200 16.62 21.40 47.30
C HIS A 200 15.65 20.42 47.97
N ALA A 201 15.19 20.73 49.19
CA ALA A 201 14.19 19.92 49.88
C ALA A 201 12.86 19.87 49.11
N LYS A 202 12.44 21.02 48.55
CA LYS A 202 11.24 21.15 47.72
C LYS A 202 11.30 20.27 46.47
N ILE A 203 12.42 20.27 45.75
CA ILE A 203 12.62 19.42 44.57
C ILE A 203 12.59 17.93 44.96
N LYS A 204 13.29 17.56 46.04
CA LYS A 204 13.33 16.18 46.56
C LYS A 204 11.95 15.67 47.00
N GLN A 205 11.10 16.56 47.51
CA GLN A 205 9.74 16.22 47.93
C GLN A 205 8.77 16.05 46.74
N TYR A 206 8.84 16.94 45.74
CA TYR A 206 7.80 17.03 44.71
C TYR A 206 8.12 16.24 43.43
N VAL A 207 9.39 16.13 43.03
CA VAL A 207 9.75 15.53 41.73
C VAL A 207 9.62 13.99 41.73
N PRO A 208 10.12 13.24 42.74
CA PRO A 208 10.21 11.78 42.64
C PRO A 208 8.88 11.02 42.61
N GLU A 209 8.07 11.17 43.65
CA GLU A 209 6.87 10.33 43.83
C GLU A 209 5.69 10.85 43.01
N LYS A 210 5.49 12.17 42.97
CA LYS A 210 4.31 12.78 42.35
C LYS A 210 4.32 12.63 40.83
N PHE A 211 5.49 12.74 40.18
CA PHE A 211 5.58 12.55 38.73
C PHE A 211 5.59 11.08 38.32
N THR A 212 6.07 10.17 39.17
CA THR A 212 5.97 8.73 38.91
C THR A 212 4.51 8.29 38.85
N GLU A 213 3.69 8.69 39.82
CA GLU A 213 2.24 8.39 39.83
C GLU A 213 1.53 8.92 38.57
N ILE A 214 1.80 10.18 38.20
CA ILE A 214 1.18 10.79 37.01
C ILE A 214 1.66 10.11 35.73
N SER A 215 2.96 9.79 35.62
CA SER A 215 3.53 9.15 34.45
C SER A 215 2.98 7.74 34.25
N ASP A 216 2.85 6.96 35.33
CA ASP A 216 2.27 5.62 35.29
C ASP A 216 0.78 5.67 34.91
N TYR A 217 0.05 6.68 35.38
CA TYR A 217 -1.33 6.89 34.95
C TYR A 217 -1.43 7.26 33.47
N CYS A 218 -0.52 8.10 32.95
CA CYS A 218 -0.44 8.41 31.52
C CYS A 218 -0.11 7.16 30.69
N LEU A 219 0.74 6.27 31.17
CA LEU A 219 1.05 5.00 30.51
C LEU A 219 -0.17 4.06 30.46
N LYS A 220 -1.02 4.05 31.50
CA LYS A 220 -2.29 3.30 31.49
C LYS A 220 -3.27 3.87 30.45
N ILE A 221 -3.36 5.21 30.37
CA ILE A 221 -4.14 5.88 29.32
C ILE A 221 -3.60 5.50 27.94
N LEU A 222 -2.28 5.58 27.74
CA LEU A 222 -1.64 5.22 26.48
C LEU A 222 -1.98 3.78 26.08
N SER A 223 -1.80 2.80 26.97
CA SER A 223 -2.10 1.40 26.69
C SER A 223 -3.56 1.20 26.24
N THR A 224 -4.49 1.96 26.81
CA THR A 224 -5.90 1.93 26.40
C THR A 224 -6.08 2.54 25.01
N ILE A 225 -5.46 3.68 24.70
CA ILE A 225 -5.49 4.27 23.36
C ILE A 225 -4.90 3.29 22.34
N GLU A 226 -3.76 2.66 22.63
CA GLU A 226 -3.10 1.71 21.74
C GLU A 226 -3.97 0.48 21.43
N LYS A 227 -4.78 0.04 22.39
CA LYS A 227 -5.67 -1.12 22.22
C LYS A 227 -6.81 -0.83 21.24
N TYR A 228 -7.40 0.36 21.28
CA TYR A 228 -8.65 0.65 20.56
C TYR A 228 -8.51 1.63 19.39
N CYS A 229 -7.57 2.58 19.45
CA CYS A 229 -7.36 3.61 18.42
C CYS A 229 -6.36 3.13 17.36
N VAL A 230 -6.65 1.98 16.74
CA VAL A 230 -5.79 1.32 15.72
C VAL A 230 -6.21 1.69 14.28
N SER A 231 -5.34 1.59 13.28
CA SER A 231 -5.70 1.90 11.89
C SER A 231 -6.61 0.84 11.23
N PHE A 232 -6.54 -0.41 11.71
CA PHE A 232 -7.05 -1.64 11.05
C PHE A 232 -6.49 -1.91 9.65
N TYR A 233 -5.39 -1.24 9.30
CA TYR A 233 -4.66 -1.40 8.05
C TYR A 233 -3.40 -2.21 8.30
N ASP A 234 -3.16 -3.23 7.47
CA ASP A 234 -1.98 -4.08 7.50
C ASP A 234 -1.10 -3.80 6.28
N PRO A 235 0.04 -3.08 6.43
CA PRO A 235 0.92 -2.75 5.31
C PRO A 235 1.51 -3.95 4.57
N GLU A 236 1.53 -5.13 5.18
CA GLU A 236 2.10 -6.34 4.56
C GLU A 236 1.07 -7.13 3.73
N LYS A 237 -0.23 -6.96 4.03
CA LYS A 237 -1.30 -7.78 3.44
C LYS A 237 -2.30 -6.99 2.63
N ASP A 238 -2.52 -5.73 2.98
CA ASP A 238 -3.52 -4.89 2.34
C ASP A 238 -2.92 -4.09 1.17
N GLU A 239 -3.76 -3.83 0.17
CA GLU A 239 -3.43 -2.92 -0.93
C GLU A 239 -3.16 -1.52 -0.41
N TYR A 240 -2.24 -0.79 -1.05
CA TYR A 240 -1.82 0.52 -0.56
C TYR A 240 -3.00 1.51 -0.53
N LEU A 241 -3.27 2.03 0.67
CA LEU A 241 -4.24 3.10 0.90
C LEU A 241 -3.54 4.27 1.58
N GLU A 242 -3.44 5.41 0.89
CA GLU A 242 -2.70 6.60 1.34
C GLU A 242 -3.13 7.05 2.74
N THR A 243 -4.41 7.35 2.94
CA THR A 243 -4.97 7.79 4.24
C THR A 243 -4.73 6.78 5.36
N ALA A 244 -4.87 5.49 5.09
CA ALA A 244 -4.69 4.44 6.09
C ALA A 244 -3.20 4.22 6.44
N ALA A 245 -2.33 4.25 5.44
CA ALA A 245 -0.89 4.15 5.59
C ALA A 245 -0.32 5.34 6.38
N HIS A 246 -0.73 6.57 6.04
CA HIS A 246 -0.31 7.76 6.77
C HIS A 246 -0.79 7.74 8.22
N TYR A 247 -2.04 7.34 8.46
CA TYR A 247 -2.54 7.22 9.83
C TYR A 247 -1.76 6.18 10.65
N GLN A 248 -1.41 5.04 10.05
CA GLN A 248 -0.59 4.02 10.71
C GLN A 248 0.83 4.52 11.04
N GLN A 249 1.44 5.30 10.15
CA GLN A 249 2.74 5.94 10.40
C GLN A 249 2.66 6.95 11.55
N GLN A 250 1.61 7.79 11.56
CA GLN A 250 1.38 8.76 12.62
C GLN A 250 1.21 8.09 13.98
N ILE A 251 0.45 6.99 14.06
CA ILE A 251 0.30 6.19 15.28
C ILE A 251 1.67 5.75 15.81
N ASN A 252 2.53 5.20 14.96
CA ASN A 252 3.84 4.70 15.37
C ASN A 252 4.74 5.83 15.88
N MET A 253 4.72 6.99 15.21
CA MET A 253 5.42 8.20 15.64
C MET A 253 4.91 8.67 17.01
N TRP A 254 3.61 8.87 17.18
CA TRP A 254 3.02 9.33 18.44
C TRP A 254 3.31 8.39 19.59
N LYS A 255 3.20 7.08 19.39
CA LYS A 255 3.56 6.05 20.38
C LYS A 255 5.00 6.22 20.88
N SER A 256 5.95 6.38 19.97
CA SER A 256 7.36 6.57 20.30
C SER A 256 7.58 7.89 21.05
N THR A 257 7.04 9.00 20.54
CA THR A 257 7.22 10.32 21.15
C THR A 257 6.62 10.41 22.56
N ILE A 258 5.43 9.84 22.77
CA ILE A 258 4.79 9.81 24.10
C ILE A 258 5.64 9.02 25.09
N ARG A 259 6.06 7.80 24.74
CA ARG A 259 6.90 6.97 25.62
C ARG A 259 8.21 7.66 25.96
N ASN A 260 8.87 8.24 24.97
CA ASN A 260 10.11 8.98 25.16
C ASN A 260 9.95 10.17 26.13
N ASN A 261 8.86 10.94 26.01
CA ASN A 261 8.59 12.06 26.92
C ASN A 261 8.33 11.57 28.36
N LEU A 262 7.55 10.51 28.55
CA LEU A 262 7.28 9.96 29.88
C LEU A 262 8.52 9.31 30.52
N GLU A 263 9.35 8.64 29.71
CA GLU A 263 10.61 8.05 30.16
C GLU A 263 11.65 9.09 30.53
N LYS A 264 11.74 10.20 29.78
CA LYS A 264 12.61 11.34 30.10
C LYS A 264 12.38 11.89 31.50
N VAL A 265 11.13 11.97 31.97
CA VAL A 265 10.81 12.42 33.33
C VAL A 265 11.47 11.52 34.38
N LYS A 266 11.30 10.19 34.23
CA LYS A 266 11.91 9.20 35.14
C LYS A 266 13.43 9.20 35.05
N LYS A 267 13.97 9.32 33.83
CA LYS A 267 15.42 9.32 33.57
C LYS A 267 16.10 10.55 34.18
N LEU A 268 15.58 11.75 33.95
CA LEU A 268 16.15 12.99 34.51
C LEU A 268 16.12 12.99 36.04
N GLN A 269 15.06 12.44 36.64
CA GLN A 269 15.00 12.26 38.09
C GLN A 269 16.12 11.31 38.56
N LYS A 270 16.30 10.16 37.91
CA LYS A 270 17.36 9.21 38.26
C LYS A 270 18.75 9.81 38.07
N ASP A 271 18.97 10.48 36.94
CA ASP A 271 20.24 11.14 36.61
C ASP A 271 20.55 12.24 37.64
N PHE A 272 19.56 12.96 38.18
CA PHE A 272 19.80 13.94 39.26
C PHE A 272 20.29 13.32 40.58
N HIS A 273 19.85 12.09 40.90
CA HIS A 273 20.23 11.39 42.14
C HIS A 273 21.56 10.63 41.99
N GLU A 274 21.79 10.00 40.83
CA GLU A 274 22.88 9.06 40.61
C GLU A 274 24.03 9.63 39.75
N ARG A 275 23.76 10.65 38.93
CA ARG A 275 24.66 11.18 37.90
C ARG A 275 24.65 12.71 37.90
N ILE A 276 25.07 13.30 36.77
CA ILE A 276 25.14 14.74 36.51
C ILE A 276 24.04 15.09 35.52
N ILE A 277 23.24 16.10 35.84
CA ILE A 277 22.26 16.72 34.94
C ILE A 277 22.86 17.98 34.31
N HIS A 278 22.59 18.17 33.03
CA HIS A 278 22.97 19.37 32.30
C HIS A 278 21.75 20.00 31.65
N TYR A 279 21.73 21.33 31.52
CA TYR A 279 20.56 22.05 31.01
C TYR A 279 20.15 21.60 29.59
N THR A 280 21.10 21.13 28.76
CA THR A 280 20.83 20.60 27.41
C THR A 280 20.05 19.29 27.40
N MET A 281 19.91 18.62 28.54
CA MET A 281 19.10 17.40 28.67
C MET A 281 17.59 17.72 28.77
N PHE A 282 17.22 18.98 28.99
CA PHE A 282 15.83 19.42 29.08
C PHE A 282 15.17 19.59 27.71
N THR A 283 13.84 19.71 27.73
CA THR A 283 13.03 20.06 26.56
C THR A 283 13.40 21.45 26.04
N SER A 284 13.26 21.64 24.72
CA SER A 284 13.60 22.91 24.05
C SER A 284 13.00 24.16 24.72
N PRO A 285 11.71 24.18 25.14
CA PRO A 285 11.15 25.35 25.83
C PRO A 285 11.90 25.71 27.13
N VAL A 286 12.29 24.70 27.90
CA VAL A 286 13.01 24.89 29.16
C VAL A 286 14.45 25.33 28.90
N VAL A 287 15.14 24.73 27.92
CA VAL A 287 16.49 25.14 27.52
C VAL A 287 16.52 26.62 27.12
N THR A 288 15.59 27.06 26.28
CA THR A 288 15.49 28.45 25.84
C THR A 288 15.23 29.39 27.02
N PHE A 289 14.38 28.97 27.96
CA PHE A 289 14.11 29.74 29.17
C PHE A 289 15.34 29.83 30.10
N CYS A 290 16.09 28.74 30.27
CA CYS A 290 17.33 28.72 31.05
C CYS A 290 18.37 29.70 30.48
N LYS A 291 18.58 29.68 29.16
CA LYS A 291 19.53 30.58 28.49
C LYS A 291 19.13 32.04 28.61
N LYS A 292 17.83 32.34 28.43
CA LYS A 292 17.30 33.71 28.54
C LYS A 292 17.51 34.32 29.94
N ASN A 293 17.52 33.49 30.97
CA ASN A 293 17.69 33.92 32.36
C ASN A 293 19.11 33.63 32.92
N GLU A 294 20.07 33.24 32.07
CA GLU A 294 21.46 32.92 32.46
C GLU A 294 21.53 31.90 33.62
N CYS A 295 20.73 30.84 33.55
CA CYS A 295 20.58 29.84 34.61
C CYS A 295 21.24 28.50 34.27
N GLU A 296 22.22 28.47 33.37
CA GLU A 296 22.85 27.23 32.87
C GLU A 296 23.56 26.45 33.98
N GLN A 297 24.08 27.14 34.99
CA GLN A 297 24.87 26.53 36.08
C GLN A 297 23.98 25.96 37.21
N VAL A 298 22.66 26.17 37.15
CA VAL A 298 21.70 25.71 38.18
C VAL A 298 20.57 24.86 37.58
N PRO A 299 20.89 23.79 36.81
CA PRO A 299 19.89 23.01 36.06
C PRO A 299 18.85 22.36 36.98
N PHE A 300 19.20 22.03 38.23
CA PHE A 300 18.28 21.34 39.15
C PHE A 300 16.97 22.12 39.43
N LEU A 301 17.01 23.46 39.39
CA LEU A 301 15.82 24.31 39.57
C LEU A 301 14.73 24.07 38.52
N PHE A 302 15.12 23.56 37.35
CA PHE A 302 14.24 23.38 36.20
C PHE A 302 13.68 21.95 36.07
N LEU A 303 14.11 21.02 36.93
CA LEU A 303 13.64 19.62 36.89
C LEU A 303 12.12 19.51 36.98
N PHE A 304 11.49 20.28 37.87
CA PHE A 304 10.04 20.29 38.03
C PHE A 304 9.33 20.84 36.78
N ALA A 305 9.84 21.94 36.21
CA ALA A 305 9.27 22.57 35.03
C ALA A 305 9.39 21.70 33.78
N ASP A 306 10.53 21.03 33.60
CA ASP A 306 10.76 20.11 32.50
C ASP A 306 9.87 18.88 32.60
N ALA A 307 9.72 18.33 33.81
CA ALA A 307 8.80 17.21 34.05
C ALA A 307 7.35 17.57 33.70
N CYS A 308 6.89 18.78 34.09
CA CYS A 308 5.57 19.28 33.71
C CYS A 308 5.42 19.45 32.19
N THR A 309 6.47 19.95 31.53
CA THR A 309 6.48 20.18 30.07
C THR A 309 6.41 18.85 29.30
N ASN A 310 7.17 17.84 29.71
CA ASN A 310 7.13 16.50 29.11
C ASN A 310 5.74 15.84 29.26
N ILE A 311 5.11 15.93 30.45
CA ILE A 311 3.76 15.39 30.67
C ILE A 311 2.73 16.13 29.81
N ARG A 312 2.79 17.46 29.73
CA ARG A 312 1.91 18.23 28.85
C ARG A 312 2.08 17.84 27.39
N ALA A 313 3.32 17.68 26.92
CA ALA A 313 3.61 17.26 25.56
C ALA A 313 3.01 15.87 25.28
N ALA A 314 3.18 14.91 26.20
CA ALA A 314 2.57 13.59 26.10
C ALA A 314 1.02 13.66 26.02
N MET A 315 0.38 14.43 26.91
CA MET A 315 -1.09 14.61 26.90
C MET A 315 -1.59 15.31 25.62
N ALA A 316 -0.86 16.30 25.13
CA ALA A 316 -1.21 17.01 23.90
C ALA A 316 -1.20 16.04 22.70
N ILE A 317 -0.15 15.23 22.56
CA ILE A 317 -0.05 14.21 21.50
C ILE A 317 -1.17 13.16 21.63
N MET A 318 -1.48 12.68 22.85
CA MET A 318 -2.61 11.77 23.07
C MET A 318 -3.94 12.40 22.65
N THR A 319 -4.14 13.70 22.92
CA THR A 319 -5.34 14.44 22.51
C THR A 319 -5.42 14.56 20.99
N THR A 320 -4.31 14.89 20.32
CA THR A 320 -4.22 14.92 18.86
C THR A 320 -4.52 13.55 18.25
N TRP A 321 -4.02 12.47 18.84
CA TRP A 321 -4.32 11.11 18.38
C TRP A 321 -5.82 10.81 18.47
N LEU A 322 -6.48 11.14 19.59
CA LEU A 322 -7.93 10.93 19.71
C LEU A 322 -8.73 11.70 18.66
N GLN A 323 -8.33 12.95 18.37
CA GLN A 323 -8.96 13.78 17.33
C GLN A 323 -8.73 13.21 15.92
N ALA A 324 -7.51 12.78 15.63
CA ALA A 324 -7.19 12.13 14.37
C ALA A 324 -7.97 10.82 14.19
N ASP A 325 -8.11 10.02 15.25
CA ASP A 325 -8.92 8.80 15.24
C ASP A 325 -10.41 9.08 15.04
N GLU A 326 -10.92 10.21 15.53
CA GLU A 326 -12.29 10.66 15.30
C GLU A 326 -12.54 11.10 13.85
N ASN A 327 -11.57 11.76 13.23
CA ASN A 327 -11.67 12.24 11.85
C ASN A 327 -11.33 11.16 10.82
N TYR A 328 -10.54 10.14 11.19
CA TYR A 328 -10.10 9.07 10.29
C TYR A 328 -11.22 8.38 9.50
N PRO A 329 -12.37 8.02 10.09
CA PRO A 329 -13.48 7.43 9.33
C PRO A 329 -14.11 8.40 8.33
N ILE A 330 -14.06 9.70 8.59
CA ILE A 330 -14.57 10.75 7.69
C ILE A 330 -13.67 10.83 6.46
N PHE A 331 -12.34 10.86 6.66
CA PHE A 331 -11.38 10.86 5.55
C PHE A 331 -11.51 9.58 4.70
N LEU A 332 -11.58 8.41 5.34
CA LEU A 332 -11.80 7.15 4.63
C LEU A 332 -13.10 7.13 3.83
N ARG A 333 -14.17 7.77 4.33
CA ARG A 333 -15.43 7.86 3.61
C ARG A 333 -15.28 8.70 2.35
N ASN A 334 -14.59 9.83 2.43
CA ASN A 334 -14.31 10.65 1.24
C ASN A 334 -13.47 9.88 0.22
N ASP A 335 -12.44 9.15 0.67
CA ASP A 335 -11.62 8.31 -0.21
C ASP A 335 -12.45 7.20 -0.87
N ILE A 336 -13.38 6.58 -0.14
CA ILE A 336 -14.32 5.60 -0.70
C ILE A 336 -15.18 6.24 -1.77
N ASP A 337 -15.77 7.42 -1.51
CA ASP A 337 -16.63 8.12 -2.46
C ASP A 337 -15.84 8.54 -3.73
N ASP A 338 -14.56 8.91 -3.58
CA ASP A 338 -13.66 9.22 -4.71
C ASP A 338 -13.29 7.97 -5.52
N MET A 339 -12.95 6.88 -4.85
CA MET A 339 -12.67 5.59 -5.48
C MET A 339 -13.90 5.01 -6.18
N GLU A 340 -15.11 5.19 -5.62
CA GLU A 340 -16.38 4.80 -6.26
C GLU A 340 -16.64 5.58 -7.55
N ARG A 341 -16.37 6.89 -7.56
CA ARG A 341 -16.43 7.71 -8.79
C ARG A 341 -15.42 7.24 -9.84
N ASN A 342 -14.17 7.01 -9.43
CA ASN A 342 -13.12 6.49 -10.32
C ASN A 342 -13.48 5.09 -10.86
N LYS A 343 -14.16 4.26 -10.06
CA LYS A 343 -14.63 2.93 -10.49
C LYS A 343 -15.57 3.03 -11.69
N GLU A 344 -16.52 3.96 -11.68
CA GLU A 344 -17.45 4.16 -12.80
C GLU A 344 -16.71 4.53 -14.10
N GLU A 345 -15.69 5.40 -14.00
CA GLU A 345 -14.85 5.78 -15.13
C GLU A 345 -14.00 4.61 -15.66
N LYS A 346 -13.40 3.83 -14.76
CA LYS A 346 -12.63 2.62 -15.13
C LYS A 346 -13.50 1.55 -15.78
N VAL A 347 -14.73 1.35 -15.31
CA VAL A 347 -15.71 0.44 -15.96
C VAL A 347 -16.01 0.89 -17.39
N ARG A 348 -16.18 2.20 -17.61
CA ARG A 348 -16.39 2.76 -18.96
C ARG A 348 -15.18 2.48 -19.85
N CYS A 349 -13.98 2.82 -19.39
CA CYS A 349 -12.74 2.57 -20.14
C CYS A 349 -12.53 1.08 -20.46
N MET A 350 -12.85 0.19 -19.52
CA MET A 350 -12.77 -1.26 -19.72
C MET A 350 -13.76 -1.73 -20.80
N ARG A 351 -14.99 -1.21 -20.78
CA ARG A 351 -16.00 -1.51 -21.81
C ARG A 351 -15.56 -1.02 -23.20
N ASP A 352 -14.98 0.17 -23.29
CA ASP A 352 -14.50 0.74 -24.55
C ASP A 352 -13.33 -0.07 -25.11
N SER A 353 -12.35 -0.42 -24.26
CA SER A 353 -11.23 -1.28 -24.64
C SER A 353 -11.68 -2.67 -25.07
N LYS A 354 -12.65 -3.27 -24.36
CA LYS A 354 -13.26 -4.55 -24.75
C LYS A 354 -13.97 -4.44 -26.10
N THR A 355 -14.68 -3.35 -26.37
CA THR A 355 -15.37 -3.11 -27.65
C THR A 355 -14.37 -2.97 -28.79
N ARG A 356 -13.28 -2.21 -28.57
CA ARG A 356 -12.17 -2.08 -29.53
C ARG A 356 -11.54 -3.43 -29.85
N PHE A 357 -11.24 -4.24 -28.83
CA PHE A 357 -10.70 -5.59 -29.01
C PHE A 357 -11.61 -6.46 -29.89
N HIS A 358 -12.93 -6.47 -29.64
CA HIS A 358 -13.86 -7.25 -30.46
C HIS A 358 -13.95 -6.72 -31.89
N SER A 359 -13.98 -5.40 -32.08
CA SER A 359 -14.03 -4.78 -33.41
C SER A 359 -12.81 -5.14 -34.26
N VAL A 360 -11.60 -5.03 -33.70
CA VAL A 360 -10.35 -5.40 -34.40
C VAL A 360 -10.31 -6.91 -34.67
N THR A 361 -10.76 -7.73 -33.72
CA THR A 361 -10.88 -9.19 -33.91
C THR A 361 -11.78 -9.53 -35.10
N TYR A 362 -12.94 -8.90 -35.19
CA TYR A 362 -13.88 -9.11 -36.29
C TYR A 362 -13.27 -8.69 -37.65
N LYS A 363 -12.66 -7.49 -37.70
CA LYS A 363 -11.97 -7.00 -38.91
C LYS A 363 -10.85 -7.93 -39.35
N LEU A 364 -10.05 -8.43 -38.40
CA LEU A 364 -8.97 -9.37 -38.68
C LEU A 364 -9.51 -10.66 -39.28
N ASN A 365 -10.52 -11.27 -38.65
CA ASN A 365 -11.12 -12.51 -39.14
C ASN A 365 -11.68 -12.35 -40.56
N HIS A 366 -12.34 -11.22 -40.84
CA HIS A 366 -12.86 -10.94 -42.17
C HIS A 366 -11.75 -10.82 -43.21
N ALA A 367 -10.69 -10.04 -42.91
CA ALA A 367 -9.55 -9.88 -43.80
C ALA A 367 -8.74 -11.18 -43.99
N GLU A 368 -8.69 -12.07 -42.99
CA GLU A 368 -8.07 -13.40 -43.12
C GLU A 368 -8.86 -14.31 -44.06
N ILE A 369 -10.20 -14.31 -43.96
CA ILE A 369 -11.07 -15.06 -44.88
C ILE A 369 -10.91 -14.54 -46.32
N GLU A 370 -10.89 -13.21 -46.51
CA GLU A 370 -10.64 -12.60 -47.82
C GLU A 370 -9.27 -12.98 -48.38
N LEU A 371 -8.23 -12.97 -47.53
CA LEU A 371 -6.88 -13.36 -47.93
C LEU A 371 -6.81 -14.82 -48.34
N ASP A 372 -7.43 -15.73 -47.59
CA ASP A 372 -7.45 -17.16 -47.89
C ASP A 372 -8.24 -17.47 -49.17
N THR A 373 -9.35 -16.75 -49.40
CA THR A 373 -10.11 -16.82 -50.66
C THR A 373 -9.26 -16.35 -51.83
N ALA A 374 -8.63 -15.17 -51.73
CA ALA A 374 -7.76 -14.64 -52.78
C ALA A 374 -6.54 -15.54 -53.05
N ARG A 375 -5.96 -16.15 -52.01
CA ARG A 375 -4.86 -17.12 -52.15
C ARG A 375 -5.30 -18.37 -52.88
N SER A 376 -6.48 -18.89 -52.56
CA SER A 376 -7.05 -20.08 -53.22
C SER A 376 -7.34 -19.82 -54.69
N GLU A 377 -7.88 -18.63 -55.02
CA GLU A 377 -8.08 -18.20 -56.41
C GLU A 377 -6.77 -18.10 -57.20
N ILE A 378 -5.75 -17.44 -56.62
CA ILE A 378 -4.42 -17.32 -57.25
C ILE A 378 -3.78 -18.68 -57.45
N GLU A 379 -3.89 -19.59 -56.47
CA GLU A 379 -3.39 -20.96 -56.58
C GLU A 379 -4.04 -21.69 -57.75
N GLY A 380 -5.37 -21.59 -57.88
CA GLY A 380 -6.12 -22.18 -59.00
C GLY A 380 -5.82 -21.57 -60.37
N TRP A 381 -5.18 -20.40 -60.43
CA TRP A 381 -4.73 -19.78 -61.68
C TRP A 381 -3.28 -20.07 -62.04
N LYS A 382 -2.47 -20.67 -61.15
CA LYS A 382 -1.03 -20.88 -61.41
C LYS A 382 -0.75 -21.67 -62.69
N GLU A 383 -1.46 -22.77 -62.89
CA GLU A 383 -1.30 -23.60 -64.10
C GLU A 383 -1.72 -22.85 -65.36
N LYS A 384 -2.80 -22.05 -65.28
CA LYS A 384 -3.29 -21.23 -66.39
C LYS A 384 -2.34 -20.08 -66.72
N GLU A 385 -1.73 -19.49 -65.70
CA GLU A 385 -0.70 -18.45 -65.85
C GLU A 385 0.54 -19.00 -66.53
N GLU A 386 1.00 -20.18 -66.11
CA GLU A 386 2.16 -20.83 -66.74
C GLU A 386 1.87 -21.18 -68.21
N ALA A 387 0.70 -21.74 -68.50
CA ALA A 387 0.27 -22.00 -69.88
C ALA A 387 0.23 -20.71 -70.72
N LEU A 388 -0.32 -19.62 -70.18
CA LEU A 388 -0.36 -18.32 -70.86
C LEU A 388 1.02 -17.69 -71.06
N ARG A 389 2.00 -17.96 -70.17
CA ARG A 389 3.39 -17.52 -70.36
C ARG A 389 4.05 -18.27 -71.50
N ILE A 390 3.90 -19.60 -71.55
CA ILE A 390 4.41 -20.42 -72.64
C ILE A 390 3.76 -20.00 -73.96
N GLU A 391 2.45 -19.77 -73.97
CA GLU A 391 1.72 -19.29 -75.15
C GLU A 391 2.20 -17.89 -75.58
N LYS A 392 2.42 -16.98 -74.64
CA LYS A 392 2.99 -15.65 -74.92
C LYS A 392 4.35 -15.77 -75.59
N ASP A 393 5.26 -16.56 -75.03
CA ASP A 393 6.62 -16.73 -75.55
C ASP A 393 6.60 -17.36 -76.95
N TYR A 394 5.73 -18.34 -77.16
CA TYR A 394 5.50 -18.94 -78.48
C TYR A 394 4.96 -17.91 -79.49
N LEU A 395 3.90 -17.16 -79.15
CA LEU A 395 3.31 -16.16 -80.04
C LEU A 395 4.28 -15.01 -80.33
N PHE A 396 5.10 -14.62 -79.36
CA PHE A 396 6.14 -13.61 -79.54
C PHE A 396 7.22 -14.09 -80.52
N ASN A 397 7.71 -15.33 -80.35
CA ASN A 397 8.67 -15.92 -81.28
C ASN A 397 8.08 -16.07 -82.68
N LEU A 398 6.85 -16.58 -82.80
CA LEU A 398 6.15 -16.71 -84.07
C LEU A 398 5.92 -15.36 -84.74
N GLN A 399 5.59 -14.31 -83.99
CA GLN A 399 5.50 -12.96 -84.53
C GLN A 399 6.85 -12.47 -85.07
N SER A 400 7.94 -12.71 -84.34
CA SER A 400 9.30 -12.35 -84.76
C SER A 400 9.72 -13.11 -86.02
N GLU A 401 9.46 -14.42 -86.07
CA GLU A 401 9.70 -15.27 -87.24
C GLU A 401 8.90 -14.82 -88.46
N LEU A 402 7.60 -14.58 -88.32
CA LEU A 402 6.76 -14.08 -89.41
C LEU A 402 7.19 -12.69 -89.88
N GLN A 403 7.67 -11.82 -88.97
CA GLN A 403 8.22 -10.52 -89.35
C GLN A 403 9.51 -10.70 -90.17
N GLN A 404 10.45 -11.52 -89.70
CA GLN A 404 11.70 -11.80 -90.42
C GLN A 404 11.44 -12.49 -91.77
N GLU A 405 10.49 -13.41 -91.84
CA GLU A 405 10.08 -14.08 -93.06
C GLU A 405 9.46 -13.09 -94.06
N CYS A 406 8.62 -12.16 -93.58
CA CYS A 406 8.08 -11.09 -94.38
C CYS A 406 9.20 -10.20 -94.93
N ASP A 407 10.09 -9.72 -94.06
CA ASP A 407 11.21 -8.83 -94.43
C ASP A 407 12.16 -9.51 -95.44
N PHE A 408 12.45 -10.80 -95.26
CA PHE A 408 13.31 -11.57 -96.13
C PHE A 408 12.69 -11.85 -97.50
N LYS A 409 11.39 -12.18 -97.54
CA LYS A 409 10.67 -12.39 -98.80
C LYS A 409 10.46 -11.08 -99.55
N GLU A 410 10.18 -9.98 -98.85
CA GLU A 410 10.15 -8.63 -99.42
C GLU A 410 11.51 -8.27 -100.03
N PHE A 411 12.60 -8.50 -99.29
CA PHE A 411 13.96 -8.28 -99.80
C PHE A 411 14.25 -9.11 -101.06
N ARG A 412 13.95 -10.42 -101.05
CA ARG A 412 14.13 -11.30 -102.22
C ARG A 412 13.29 -10.88 -103.43
N ARG A 413 12.03 -10.50 -103.21
CA ARG A 413 11.15 -9.99 -104.27
C ARG A 413 11.70 -8.70 -104.86
N ASP A 414 12.21 -7.81 -104.01
CA ASP A 414 12.77 -6.53 -104.41
C ASP A 414 14.14 -6.69 -105.11
N GLU A 415 14.95 -7.68 -104.73
CA GLU A 415 16.16 -8.08 -105.47
C GLU A 415 15.84 -8.70 -106.83
N LEU A 416 14.85 -9.60 -106.89
CA LEU A 416 14.37 -10.18 -108.15
C LEU A 416 13.89 -9.08 -109.11
N ALA A 417 13.18 -8.08 -108.59
CA ALA A 417 12.75 -6.91 -109.36
C ALA A 417 13.93 -6.06 -109.90
N LYS A 418 15.04 -5.97 -109.18
CA LYS A 418 16.26 -5.25 -109.62
C LYS A 418 17.06 -6.02 -110.67
N ASN A 419 17.09 -7.35 -110.59
CA ASN A 419 17.86 -8.24 -111.48
C ASN A 419 17.01 -8.86 -112.61
N LYS A 420 15.92 -8.19 -113.02
CA LYS A 420 14.93 -8.69 -113.99
C LYS A 420 15.51 -9.08 -115.36
N ALA A 421 16.67 -8.54 -115.74
CA ALA A 421 17.32 -8.83 -117.03
C ALA A 421 18.01 -10.20 -117.09
N ASP A 422 18.29 -10.82 -115.94
CA ASP A 422 19.06 -12.07 -115.83
C ASP A 422 18.20 -13.34 -115.84
N PHE A 423 16.86 -13.21 -115.95
CA PHE A 423 15.90 -14.31 -115.84
C PHE A 423 14.99 -14.40 -117.09
N SER A 424 14.51 -15.62 -117.38
CA SER A 424 13.47 -15.85 -118.40
C SER A 424 12.16 -15.17 -117.98
N PRO A 425 11.39 -14.53 -118.89
CA PRO A 425 10.15 -13.84 -118.55
C PRO A 425 9.11 -14.70 -117.82
N ASP A 426 9.01 -15.99 -118.17
CA ASP A 426 8.06 -16.91 -117.56
C ASP A 426 8.48 -17.30 -116.13
N ASP A 427 9.75 -17.63 -115.93
CA ASP A 427 10.32 -17.98 -114.61
C ASP A 427 10.30 -16.79 -113.63
N TYR A 428 10.52 -15.57 -114.16
CA TYR A 428 10.46 -14.33 -113.38
C TYR A 428 9.04 -14.07 -112.86
N ASN A 429 8.03 -14.13 -113.74
CA ASN A 429 6.65 -13.85 -113.36
C ASN A 429 6.13 -14.90 -112.37
N GLU A 430 6.41 -16.18 -112.59
CA GLU A 430 5.98 -17.26 -111.69
C GLU A 430 6.59 -17.11 -110.28
N THR A 431 7.90 -16.82 -110.20
CA THR A 431 8.58 -16.63 -108.90
C THR A 431 8.16 -15.34 -108.20
N TYR A 432 7.93 -14.26 -108.95
CA TYR A 432 7.49 -12.97 -108.40
C TYR A 432 6.05 -13.04 -107.87
N ASP A 433 5.14 -13.69 -108.59
CA ASP A 433 3.74 -13.87 -108.17
C ASP A 433 3.65 -14.80 -106.96
N MET A 434 4.44 -15.89 -106.94
CA MET A 434 4.58 -16.78 -105.79
C MET A 434 5.06 -16.02 -104.54
N LEU A 435 6.15 -15.24 -104.64
CA LEU A 435 6.65 -14.44 -103.53
C LEU A 435 5.65 -13.38 -103.07
N THR A 436 4.90 -12.78 -103.99
CA THR A 436 3.86 -11.78 -103.67
C THR A 436 2.70 -12.39 -102.89
N GLU A 437 2.26 -13.59 -103.28
CA GLU A 437 1.19 -14.31 -102.57
C GLU A 437 1.66 -14.83 -101.20
N GLU A 438 2.90 -15.29 -101.09
CA GLU A 438 3.50 -15.68 -99.81
C GLU A 438 3.66 -14.49 -98.86
N ILE A 439 4.10 -13.32 -99.35
CA ILE A 439 4.16 -12.08 -98.57
C ILE A 439 2.74 -11.69 -98.12
N ARG A 440 1.73 -11.79 -98.99
CA ARG A 440 0.34 -11.50 -98.62
C ARG A 440 -0.13 -12.42 -97.50
N TYR A 441 0.12 -13.73 -97.62
CA TYR A 441 -0.23 -14.71 -96.60
C TYR A 441 0.43 -14.43 -95.23
N VAL A 442 1.73 -14.12 -95.22
CA VAL A 442 2.46 -13.77 -93.98
C VAL A 442 1.91 -12.47 -93.39
N ARG A 443 1.64 -11.47 -94.24
CA ARG A 443 1.10 -10.16 -93.85
C ARG A 443 -0.33 -10.23 -93.30
N ASP A 444 -1.15 -11.15 -93.81
CA ASP A 444 -2.52 -11.38 -93.32
C ASP A 444 -2.53 -12.15 -91.98
N ARG A 445 -1.57 -13.06 -91.79
CA ARG A 445 -1.44 -13.87 -90.57
C ARG A 445 -0.84 -13.09 -89.39
N MET A 446 0.06 -12.15 -89.65
CA MET A 446 0.75 -11.39 -88.61
C MET A 446 -0.18 -10.57 -87.68
N PRO A 447 -1.21 -9.84 -88.16
CA PRO A 447 -2.18 -9.16 -87.30
C PRO A 447 -2.95 -10.10 -86.37
N LEU A 448 -3.21 -11.34 -86.81
CA LEU A 448 -3.90 -12.34 -86.00
C LEU A 448 -3.01 -12.78 -84.82
N VAL A 449 -1.74 -13.08 -85.09
CA VAL A 449 -0.75 -13.43 -84.05
C VAL A 449 -0.54 -12.25 -83.09
N LYS A 450 -0.43 -11.01 -83.59
CA LYS A 450 -0.36 -9.79 -82.76
C LYS A 450 -1.56 -9.64 -81.84
N ARG A 451 -2.78 -9.92 -82.33
CA ARG A 451 -4.01 -9.85 -81.53
C ARG A 451 -4.06 -10.94 -80.46
N GLN A 452 -3.63 -12.15 -80.79
CA GLN A 452 -3.53 -13.25 -79.82
C GLN A 452 -2.49 -12.95 -78.73
N LEU A 453 -1.33 -12.40 -79.11
CA LEU A 453 -0.29 -11.97 -78.17
C LEU A 453 -0.83 -10.90 -77.21
N ALA A 454 -1.49 -9.86 -77.74
CA ALA A 454 -2.09 -8.81 -76.91
C ALA A 454 -3.16 -9.36 -75.93
N ALA A 455 -3.95 -10.36 -76.36
CA ALA A 455 -4.94 -11.01 -75.50
C ALA A 455 -4.28 -11.84 -74.38
N ALA A 456 -3.18 -12.53 -74.67
CA ALA A 456 -2.39 -13.27 -73.68
C ALA A 456 -1.74 -12.31 -72.67
N GLU A 457 -1.17 -11.20 -73.15
CA GLU A 457 -0.57 -10.16 -72.31
C GLU A 457 -1.58 -9.52 -71.37
N HIS A 458 -2.76 -9.15 -71.86
CA HIS A 458 -3.83 -8.59 -71.03
C HIS A 458 -4.29 -9.56 -69.93
N LYS A 459 -4.39 -10.86 -70.22
CA LYS A 459 -4.74 -11.88 -69.21
C LYS A 459 -3.65 -12.03 -68.15
N LEU A 460 -2.37 -12.00 -68.55
CA LEU A 460 -1.24 -12.03 -67.62
C LEU A 460 -1.20 -10.79 -66.73
N GLU A 461 -1.49 -9.61 -67.29
CA GLU A 461 -1.60 -8.35 -66.53
C GLU A 461 -2.74 -8.42 -65.50
N TRP A 462 -3.93 -8.87 -65.90
CA TRP A 462 -5.06 -9.07 -64.98
C TRP A 462 -4.73 -10.01 -63.81
N MET A 463 -4.02 -11.13 -64.07
CA MET A 463 -3.56 -12.02 -63.00
C MET A 463 -2.51 -11.36 -62.10
N SER A 464 -1.64 -10.52 -62.65
CA SER A 464 -0.68 -9.71 -61.88
C SER A 464 -1.38 -8.71 -60.96
N GLU A 465 -2.42 -8.02 -61.44
CA GLU A 465 -3.24 -7.11 -60.64
C GLU A 465 -3.92 -7.84 -59.46
N LYS A 466 -4.47 -9.04 -59.70
CA LYS A 466 -5.06 -9.87 -58.64
C LYS A 466 -4.03 -10.29 -57.59
N LYS A 467 -2.82 -10.69 -58.00
CA LYS A 467 -1.71 -10.94 -57.07
C LYS A 467 -1.34 -9.70 -56.27
N HIS A 468 -1.35 -8.53 -56.89
CA HIS A 468 -1.08 -7.27 -56.19
C HIS A 468 -2.17 -6.93 -55.17
N ALA A 469 -3.45 -7.14 -55.50
CA ALA A 469 -4.57 -6.98 -54.58
C ALA A 469 -4.46 -7.92 -53.36
N SER A 470 -4.13 -9.20 -53.59
CA SER A 470 -3.89 -10.17 -52.49
C SER A 470 -2.76 -9.72 -51.56
N ARG A 471 -1.65 -9.19 -52.10
CA ARG A 471 -0.56 -8.61 -51.29
C ARG A 471 -1.00 -7.39 -50.47
N LYS A 472 -1.96 -6.59 -50.94
CA LYS A 472 -2.54 -5.48 -50.15
C LYS A 472 -3.34 -6.01 -48.97
N ILE A 473 -4.19 -7.02 -49.18
CA ILE A 473 -4.94 -7.70 -48.11
C ILE A 473 -3.97 -8.33 -47.09
N GLU A 474 -2.89 -8.96 -47.54
CA GLU A 474 -1.87 -9.52 -46.64
C GLU A 474 -1.22 -8.45 -45.74
N LYS A 475 -0.90 -7.28 -46.30
CA LYS A 475 -0.37 -6.15 -45.51
C LYS A 475 -1.40 -5.67 -44.49
N GLU A 476 -2.67 -5.61 -44.87
CA GLU A 476 -3.77 -5.24 -43.98
C GLU A 476 -3.95 -6.24 -42.83
N VAL A 477 -3.91 -7.54 -43.11
CA VAL A 477 -3.91 -8.60 -42.07
C VAL A 477 -2.73 -8.43 -41.12
N LYS A 478 -1.52 -8.15 -41.62
CA LYS A 478 -0.35 -7.89 -40.77
C LYS A 478 -0.56 -6.67 -39.86
N ARG A 479 -1.16 -5.59 -40.39
CA ARG A 479 -1.50 -4.38 -39.62
C ARG A 479 -2.55 -4.67 -38.54
N LEU A 480 -3.64 -5.36 -38.88
CA LEU A 480 -4.70 -5.74 -37.95
C LEU A 480 -4.20 -6.69 -36.86
N LYS A 481 -3.25 -7.59 -37.16
CA LYS A 481 -2.59 -8.43 -36.14
C LYS A 481 -1.81 -7.61 -35.12
N GLN A 482 -1.12 -6.56 -35.55
CA GLN A 482 -0.41 -5.65 -34.65
C GLN A 482 -1.39 -4.84 -33.80
N GLU A 483 -2.45 -4.31 -34.41
CA GLU A 483 -3.50 -3.57 -33.70
C GLU A 483 -4.21 -4.46 -32.66
N LEU A 484 -4.48 -5.73 -33.00
CA LEU A 484 -5.08 -6.69 -32.06
C LEU A 484 -4.17 -6.94 -30.86
N LYS A 485 -2.86 -7.07 -31.08
CA LYS A 485 -1.88 -7.24 -30.00
C LYS A 485 -1.87 -6.02 -29.09
N GLN A 486 -1.90 -4.81 -29.64
CA GLN A 486 -1.98 -3.57 -28.85
C GLN A 486 -3.30 -3.50 -28.06
N ALA A 487 -4.44 -3.71 -28.71
CA ALA A 487 -5.75 -3.70 -28.06
C ALA A 487 -5.85 -4.75 -26.94
N LYS A 488 -5.22 -5.92 -27.10
CA LYS A 488 -5.14 -6.95 -26.06
C LYS A 488 -4.36 -6.48 -24.83
N VAL A 489 -3.19 -5.86 -25.03
CA VAL A 489 -2.36 -5.33 -23.93
C VAL A 489 -3.09 -4.20 -23.21
N GLU A 490 -3.68 -3.25 -23.95
CA GLU A 490 -4.49 -2.18 -23.37
C GLU A 490 -5.66 -2.73 -22.55
N ARG A 491 -6.34 -3.77 -23.04
CA ARG A 491 -7.43 -4.42 -22.29
C ARG A 491 -6.95 -5.05 -21.00
N GLN A 492 -5.86 -5.82 -21.04
CA GLN A 492 -5.29 -6.47 -19.85
C GLN A 492 -4.83 -5.45 -18.82
N GLN A 493 -4.21 -4.35 -19.24
CA GLN A 493 -3.80 -3.28 -18.36
C GLN A 493 -5.01 -2.64 -17.66
N ARG A 494 -6.06 -2.31 -18.42
CA ARG A 494 -7.30 -1.74 -17.85
C ARG A 494 -8.03 -2.70 -16.92
N GLU A 495 -7.98 -4.01 -17.18
CA GLU A 495 -8.51 -5.06 -16.29
C GLU A 495 -7.71 -5.15 -14.98
N SER A 496 -6.38 -5.03 -15.03
CA SER A 496 -5.50 -4.98 -13.83
C SER A 496 -5.80 -3.75 -12.98
N GLU A 497 -5.79 -2.56 -13.58
CA GLU A 497 -6.08 -1.30 -12.88
C GLU A 497 -7.46 -1.30 -12.21
N PHE A 498 -8.45 -1.93 -12.85
CA PHE A 498 -9.79 -2.08 -12.27
C PHE A 498 -9.79 -3.02 -11.06
N THR A 499 -9.07 -4.15 -11.15
CA THR A 499 -8.97 -5.13 -10.07
C THR A 499 -8.24 -4.55 -8.86
N GLU A 500 -7.15 -3.82 -9.09
CA GLU A 500 -6.40 -3.08 -8.05
C GLU A 500 -7.31 -2.08 -7.33
N LEU A 501 -8.09 -1.29 -8.08
CA LEU A 501 -9.06 -0.35 -7.52
C LEU A 501 -10.16 -1.06 -6.72
N GLU A 502 -10.69 -2.19 -7.20
CA GLU A 502 -11.71 -2.95 -6.47
C GLU A 502 -11.17 -3.50 -5.14
N ASN A 503 -9.95 -4.03 -5.13
CA ASN A 503 -9.29 -4.53 -3.93
C ASN A 503 -9.05 -3.40 -2.92
N ALA A 504 -8.52 -2.26 -3.36
CA ALA A 504 -8.32 -1.07 -2.52
C ALA A 504 -9.64 -0.59 -1.89
N LEU A 505 -10.72 -0.56 -2.68
CA LEU A 505 -12.05 -0.14 -2.24
C LEU A 505 -12.64 -1.14 -1.23
N GLU A 506 -12.42 -2.45 -1.40
CA GLU A 506 -12.81 -3.46 -0.41
C GLU A 506 -12.09 -3.26 0.93
N VAL A 507 -10.77 -3.04 0.91
CA VAL A 507 -9.98 -2.76 2.11
C VAL A 507 -10.47 -1.49 2.80
N ALA A 508 -10.66 -0.39 2.06
CA ALA A 508 -11.14 0.87 2.62
C ALA A 508 -12.51 0.72 3.28
N ARG A 509 -13.46 0.03 2.61
CA ARG A 509 -14.78 -0.28 3.19
C ARG A 509 -14.69 -1.19 4.41
N ARG A 510 -13.77 -2.16 4.43
CA ARG A 510 -13.52 -3.03 5.58
C ARG A 510 -13.06 -2.21 6.79
N ILE A 511 -12.06 -1.34 6.60
CA ILE A 511 -11.53 -0.46 7.65
C ILE A 511 -12.62 0.49 8.15
N HIS A 512 -13.33 1.16 7.23
CA HIS A 512 -14.41 2.08 7.58
C HIS A 512 -15.51 1.39 8.40
N ARG A 513 -15.91 0.17 8.01
CA ARG A 513 -16.88 -0.64 8.79
C ARG A 513 -16.36 -0.96 10.19
N TYR A 514 -15.09 -1.34 10.33
CA TYR A 514 -14.52 -1.63 11.64
C TYR A 514 -14.45 -0.39 12.53
N LYS A 515 -14.20 0.78 11.95
CA LYS A 515 -14.16 2.04 12.69
C LYS A 515 -15.52 2.61 13.08
N THR A 516 -16.56 2.33 12.30
CA THR A 516 -17.92 2.85 12.54
C THR A 516 -18.84 1.87 13.25
N SER A 517 -18.46 0.58 13.31
CA SER A 517 -19.24 -0.45 13.99
C SER A 517 -19.28 -0.24 15.50
N THR A 518 -20.48 -0.37 16.07
CA THR A 518 -20.72 -0.36 17.52
C THR A 518 -20.06 -1.55 18.22
N ASP A 519 -19.99 -2.69 17.53
CA ASP A 519 -19.52 -3.96 18.08
C ASP A 519 -17.99 -4.06 18.04
N ALA A 520 -17.31 -3.16 17.31
CA ALA A 520 -15.86 -3.17 17.18
C ALA A 520 -15.17 -3.05 18.54
N ALA A 521 -15.69 -2.19 19.39
CA ALA A 521 -15.12 -1.92 20.70
C ALA A 521 -15.28 -3.15 21.64
N GLU A 522 -16.41 -3.83 21.58
CA GLU A 522 -16.66 -5.08 22.29
C GLU A 522 -15.80 -6.23 21.77
N LYS A 523 -15.68 -6.37 20.45
CA LYS A 523 -14.81 -7.37 19.82
C LYS A 523 -13.33 -7.17 20.19
N ILE A 524 -12.84 -5.93 20.18
CA ILE A 524 -11.49 -5.61 20.65
C ILE A 524 -11.32 -5.93 22.15
N TYR A 525 -12.33 -5.62 22.98
CA TYR A 525 -12.27 -5.90 24.40
C TYR A 525 -12.08 -7.40 24.68
N PHE A 526 -12.86 -8.26 24.01
CA PHE A 526 -12.85 -9.71 24.13
C PHE A 526 -11.88 -10.44 23.20
N CYS A 527 -11.06 -9.71 22.44
CA CYS A 527 -10.14 -10.28 21.44
C CYS A 527 -10.84 -11.20 20.42
N LEU A 528 -12.06 -10.84 20.01
CA LEU A 528 -12.85 -11.56 19.02
C LEU A 528 -12.43 -11.17 17.59
N PRO A 529 -12.53 -12.10 16.61
CA PRO A 529 -12.22 -11.80 15.22
C PRO A 529 -13.16 -10.71 14.66
N MET A 530 -12.57 -9.75 13.95
CA MET A 530 -13.27 -8.55 13.47
C MET A 530 -14.04 -8.75 12.14
N GLY A 531 -14.02 -9.94 11.51
CA GLY A 531 -14.67 -10.21 10.23
C GLY A 531 -15.96 -11.06 10.28
N PRO A 532 -16.64 -11.27 9.13
CA PRO A 532 -17.69 -12.28 9.00
C PRO A 532 -17.14 -13.67 9.34
N LYS A 533 -18.01 -14.54 9.89
CA LYS A 533 -17.73 -15.92 10.32
C LYS A 533 -17.28 -16.81 9.15
N GLN A 534 -16.09 -16.58 8.62
CA GLN A 534 -15.35 -17.56 7.86
C GLN A 534 -13.96 -17.65 8.49
N SER A 535 -13.56 -18.89 8.74
CA SER A 535 -12.32 -19.31 9.38
C SER A 535 -11.10 -18.55 8.84
N GLN A 536 -10.79 -17.39 9.41
CA GLN A 536 -9.46 -16.82 9.37
C GLN A 536 -8.78 -17.14 10.70
N VAL A 537 -7.85 -18.08 10.57
CA VAL A 537 -6.74 -18.32 11.49
C VAL A 537 -6.27 -16.98 12.05
N LEU A 538 -6.22 -16.90 13.38
CA LEU A 538 -5.71 -15.79 14.17
C LEU A 538 -4.38 -15.26 13.60
N GLY A 539 -4.47 -14.23 12.78
CA GLY A 539 -3.34 -13.48 12.28
C GLY A 539 -3.02 -12.32 13.22
N SER A 540 -1.87 -12.42 13.89
CA SER A 540 -1.04 -11.32 14.35
C SER A 540 -1.57 -10.39 15.46
N LEU A 541 -1.91 -10.94 16.64
CA LEU A 541 -1.83 -10.17 17.91
C LEU A 541 -1.77 -11.01 19.21
N ASP A 542 -1.28 -12.25 19.16
CA ASP A 542 -0.87 -12.95 20.40
C ASP A 542 0.12 -14.11 20.12
N ASP A 543 1.35 -13.73 19.74
CA ASP A 543 2.40 -14.65 19.29
C ASP A 543 2.86 -15.60 20.43
N LYS A 544 2.82 -15.12 21.68
CA LYS A 544 3.16 -15.94 22.86
C LYS A 544 2.11 -16.99 23.15
N MET A 545 0.83 -16.60 23.17
CA MET A 545 -0.28 -17.52 23.46
C MET A 545 -0.42 -18.57 22.37
N THR A 546 -0.30 -18.18 21.11
CA THR A 546 -0.43 -19.10 19.97
C THR A 546 0.73 -20.10 19.90
N LYS A 547 1.98 -19.65 20.10
CA LYS A 547 3.14 -20.55 20.23
C LYS A 547 2.99 -21.51 21.41
N SER A 548 2.51 -21.02 22.55
CA SER A 548 2.31 -21.85 23.74
C SER A 548 1.22 -22.90 23.53
N ILE A 549 0.10 -22.54 22.91
CA ILE A 549 -0.94 -23.51 22.53
C ILE A 549 -0.36 -24.56 21.57
N GLY A 550 0.46 -24.15 20.60
CA GLY A 550 1.14 -25.08 19.70
C GLY A 550 2.10 -26.05 20.40
N VAL A 551 2.81 -25.62 21.45
CA VAL A 551 3.64 -26.50 22.29
C VAL A 551 2.75 -27.42 23.14
N VAL A 552 1.72 -26.90 23.79
CA VAL A 552 0.79 -27.69 24.60
C VAL A 552 0.11 -28.77 23.75
N CYS A 553 -0.34 -28.44 22.54
CA CYS A 553 -1.03 -29.42 21.69
C CYS A 553 -0.13 -30.58 21.25
N ARG A 554 1.18 -30.35 21.11
CA ARG A 554 2.17 -31.38 20.76
C ARG A 554 2.50 -32.29 21.95
N GLU A 555 2.63 -31.71 23.14
CA GLU A 555 3.20 -32.42 24.30
C GLU A 555 2.16 -32.96 25.30
N ILE A 556 0.90 -32.51 25.26
CA ILE A 556 -0.08 -32.82 26.33
C ILE A 556 -0.74 -34.20 26.20
N ASP A 557 -0.73 -34.80 25.01
CA ASP A 557 -1.29 -36.12 24.72
C ASP A 557 -2.70 -36.35 25.30
N GLN A 558 -2.87 -37.23 26.30
CA GLN A 558 -4.15 -37.64 26.87
C GLN A 558 -4.62 -36.72 28.01
N ASP A 559 -3.71 -35.88 28.55
CA ASP A 559 -3.97 -35.02 29.70
C ASP A 559 -4.74 -33.75 29.33
N TRP A 560 -5.04 -33.54 28.03
CA TRP A 560 -5.78 -32.36 27.56
C TRP A 560 -7.17 -32.24 28.21
N MET A 561 -7.81 -33.36 28.55
CA MET A 561 -9.11 -33.36 29.24
C MET A 561 -8.96 -32.86 30.69
N LEU A 562 -7.89 -33.27 31.36
CA LEU A 562 -7.58 -32.82 32.71
C LEU A 562 -7.19 -31.33 32.71
N LEU A 563 -6.45 -30.89 31.69
CA LEU A 563 -6.20 -29.48 31.44
C LEU A 563 -7.51 -28.72 31.23
N TYR A 564 -8.39 -29.18 30.34
CA TYR A 564 -9.63 -28.47 30.03
C TYR A 564 -10.56 -28.31 31.24
N ARG A 565 -10.57 -29.29 32.16
CA ARG A 565 -11.29 -29.22 33.44
C ARG A 565 -10.68 -28.23 34.44
N THR A 566 -9.37 -28.05 34.40
CA THR A 566 -8.62 -27.18 35.33
C THR A 566 -8.45 -25.76 34.82
N LEU A 567 -8.72 -25.51 33.54
CA LEU A 567 -8.72 -24.18 32.96
C LEU A 567 -9.84 -23.30 33.57
N PRO A 568 -9.54 -22.05 33.92
CA PRO A 568 -10.55 -21.15 34.44
C PRO A 568 -11.55 -20.77 33.33
N PHE A 569 -12.83 -20.62 33.70
CA PHE A 569 -13.88 -20.09 32.82
C PHE A 569 -14.47 -18.82 33.45
N TYR A 570 -14.70 -17.80 32.63
CA TYR A 570 -15.30 -16.52 33.02
C TYR A 570 -16.27 -16.14 31.90
N PRO A 571 -17.59 -16.17 32.15
CA PRO A 571 -18.27 -16.61 33.39
C PRO A 571 -18.01 -18.08 33.74
N GLN A 572 -18.14 -18.44 35.03
CA GLN A 572 -17.92 -19.80 35.51
C GLN A 572 -18.90 -20.76 34.83
N ARG A 573 -18.37 -21.86 34.27
CA ARG A 573 -19.18 -22.89 33.61
C ARG A 573 -19.36 -24.08 34.55
N GLY A 574 -20.56 -24.66 34.55
CA GLY A 574 -20.85 -25.85 35.35
C GLY A 574 -20.07 -27.07 34.86
N SER A 575 -19.74 -27.98 35.77
CA SER A 575 -19.01 -29.23 35.47
C SER A 575 -19.67 -30.04 34.37
N GLU A 576 -21.01 -30.13 34.37
CA GLU A 576 -21.77 -30.84 33.34
C GLU A 576 -21.61 -30.24 31.93
N THR A 577 -21.42 -28.92 31.84
CA THR A 577 -21.19 -28.25 30.56
C THR A 577 -19.77 -28.53 30.04
N ILE A 578 -18.80 -28.55 30.95
CA ILE A 578 -17.41 -28.89 30.63
C ILE A 578 -17.31 -30.35 30.14
N GLU A 579 -18.02 -31.28 30.79
CA GLU A 579 -18.06 -32.68 30.33
C GLU A 579 -18.75 -32.84 28.96
N LYS A 580 -19.83 -32.09 28.69
CA LYS A 580 -20.46 -32.06 27.36
C LYS A 580 -19.51 -31.55 26.28
N ASP A 581 -18.71 -30.54 26.59
CA ASP A 581 -17.71 -30.02 25.65
C ASP A 581 -16.61 -31.03 25.39
N ILE A 582 -16.11 -31.71 26.42
CA ILE A 582 -15.10 -32.78 26.29
C ILE A 582 -15.66 -33.92 25.44
N ALA A 583 -16.92 -34.33 25.65
CA ALA A 583 -17.57 -35.35 24.85
C ALA A 583 -17.72 -34.92 23.38
N SER A 584 -18.12 -33.67 23.12
CA SER A 584 -18.23 -33.12 21.76
C SER A 584 -16.86 -33.01 21.06
N VAL A 585 -15.81 -32.56 21.74
CA VAL A 585 -14.44 -32.54 21.18
C VAL A 585 -13.95 -33.96 20.88
N ASN A 586 -14.27 -34.93 21.74
CA ASN A 586 -13.95 -36.34 21.51
C ASN A 586 -14.69 -36.92 20.29
N MET A 587 -15.94 -36.50 20.04
CA MET A 587 -16.71 -36.93 18.87
C MET A 587 -16.25 -36.26 17.58
N GLU A 588 -16.02 -34.94 17.60
CA GLU A 588 -15.62 -34.13 16.43
C GLU A 588 -14.21 -34.49 15.94
N SER A 589 -13.30 -34.79 16.86
CA SER A 589 -11.90 -35.12 16.56
C SER A 589 -11.57 -36.61 16.75
N ALA A 590 -12.58 -37.49 16.67
CA ALA A 590 -12.44 -38.94 16.85
C ALA A 590 -11.48 -39.58 15.83
N ARG A 591 -11.47 -39.09 14.58
CA ARG A 591 -10.68 -39.62 13.45
C ARG A 591 -9.41 -38.80 13.11
N GLY A 592 -9.10 -37.75 13.87
CA GLY A 592 -7.96 -36.86 13.63
C GLY A 592 -6.72 -37.15 14.51
N PRO A 593 -5.57 -36.52 14.22
CA PRO A 593 -4.37 -36.59 15.06
C PRO A 593 -4.65 -36.10 16.48
N LYS A 594 -3.98 -36.68 17.48
CA LYS A 594 -4.19 -36.38 18.92
C LYS A 594 -4.05 -34.88 19.23
N GLU A 595 -3.11 -34.21 18.57
CA GLU A 595 -2.88 -32.77 18.65
C GLU A 595 -4.12 -31.94 18.31
N GLY A 596 -4.98 -32.43 17.41
CA GLY A 596 -6.22 -31.77 17.01
C GLY A 596 -7.27 -31.72 18.11
N ARG A 597 -7.24 -32.66 19.08
CA ARG A 597 -8.17 -32.67 20.22
C ARG A 597 -7.81 -31.59 21.24
N ALA A 598 -6.53 -31.50 21.59
CA ALA A 598 -6.00 -30.47 22.47
C ALA A 598 -6.17 -29.07 21.86
N LEU A 599 -5.95 -28.94 20.54
CA LEU A 599 -6.13 -27.68 19.82
C LEU A 599 -7.59 -27.22 19.79
N GLU A 600 -8.53 -28.11 19.48
CA GLU A 600 -9.96 -27.78 19.48
C GLU A 600 -10.44 -27.45 20.90
N ALA A 601 -9.98 -28.20 21.91
CA ALA A 601 -10.27 -27.90 23.31
C ALA A 601 -9.74 -26.52 23.74
N LEU A 602 -8.47 -26.21 23.49
CA LEU A 602 -7.88 -24.91 23.85
C LEU A 602 -8.49 -23.75 23.04
N THR A 603 -8.86 -23.99 21.78
CA THR A 603 -9.58 -23.01 20.96
C THR A 603 -10.98 -22.77 21.50
N ARG A 604 -11.69 -23.82 21.91
CA ARG A 604 -13.01 -23.75 22.53
C ARG A 604 -12.95 -23.09 23.91
N TRP A 605 -11.91 -23.36 24.70
CA TRP A 605 -11.63 -22.63 25.94
C TRP A 605 -11.45 -21.13 25.66
N ARG A 606 -10.60 -20.75 24.69
CA ARG A 606 -10.45 -19.33 24.29
C ARG A 606 -11.74 -18.67 23.84
N ARG A 607 -12.63 -19.41 23.18
CA ARG A 607 -13.95 -18.90 22.75
C ARG A 607 -14.91 -18.69 23.91
N HIS A 608 -14.91 -19.58 24.90
CA HIS A 608 -15.85 -19.54 26.02
C HIS A 608 -15.32 -18.83 27.27
N HIS A 609 -14.02 -18.61 27.34
CA HIS A 609 -13.36 -17.89 28.43
C HIS A 609 -13.04 -16.46 27.98
N THR A 610 -13.90 -15.52 28.36
CA THR A 610 -13.86 -14.10 27.95
C THR A 610 -12.59 -13.35 28.36
N ARG A 611 -11.72 -13.95 29.18
CA ARG A 611 -10.49 -13.35 29.74
C ARG A 611 -9.28 -14.29 29.68
N ALA A 612 -9.23 -15.22 28.73
CA ALA A 612 -8.13 -16.18 28.63
C ALA A 612 -6.76 -15.51 28.51
N LYS A 613 -5.94 -15.59 29.57
CA LYS A 613 -4.55 -15.14 29.55
C LYS A 613 -3.58 -16.31 29.38
N PHE A 614 -2.39 -15.99 28.91
CA PHE A 614 -1.26 -16.91 28.90
C PHE A 614 -0.94 -17.45 30.31
N ASP A 615 -1.00 -16.58 31.33
CA ASP A 615 -0.72 -16.96 32.72
C ASP A 615 -1.72 -18.01 33.24
N ASP A 616 -2.99 -17.92 32.81
CA ASP A 616 -4.03 -18.88 33.20
C ASP A 616 -3.74 -20.28 32.64
N LEU A 617 -3.20 -20.35 31.41
CA LEU A 617 -2.77 -21.60 30.78
C LEU A 617 -1.56 -22.20 31.52
N ILE A 618 -0.57 -21.38 31.88
CA ILE A 618 0.60 -21.83 32.64
C ILE A 618 0.21 -22.29 34.06
N GLU A 619 -0.70 -21.58 34.73
CA GLU A 619 -1.17 -21.96 36.05
C GLU A 619 -1.98 -23.27 36.00
N ALA A 620 -2.81 -23.45 34.97
CA ALA A 620 -3.52 -24.72 34.75
C ALA A 620 -2.55 -25.88 34.47
N LEU A 621 -1.51 -25.68 33.64
CA LEU A 621 -0.46 -26.67 33.40
C LEU A 621 0.32 -27.04 34.68
N LYS A 622 0.60 -26.06 35.55
CA LYS A 622 1.20 -26.31 36.87
C LYS A 622 0.25 -27.09 37.79
N LYS A 623 -1.05 -26.81 37.77
CA LYS A 623 -2.06 -27.53 38.57
C LYS A 623 -2.19 -29.00 38.18
N ILE A 624 -2.05 -29.32 36.89
CA ILE A 624 -2.03 -30.71 36.41
C ILE A 624 -0.65 -31.38 36.53
N LYS A 625 0.33 -30.71 37.18
CA LYS A 625 1.71 -31.19 37.38
C LYS A 625 2.51 -31.43 36.09
N ARG A 626 2.12 -30.83 34.95
CA ARG A 626 2.87 -30.89 33.68
C ARG A 626 3.89 -29.77 33.59
N HIS A 627 4.87 -29.80 34.50
CA HIS A 627 5.99 -28.83 34.53
C HIS A 627 6.97 -28.98 33.35
N ASP A 628 7.00 -30.17 32.75
CA ASP A 628 7.69 -30.51 31.51
C ASP A 628 7.24 -29.61 30.36
N ILE A 629 5.93 -29.48 30.14
CA ILE A 629 5.36 -28.62 29.08
C ILE A 629 5.65 -27.15 29.37
N VAL A 630 5.57 -26.72 30.63
CA VAL A 630 5.89 -25.34 31.03
C VAL A 630 7.35 -25.01 30.76
N ALA A 631 8.28 -25.95 31.00
CA ALA A 631 9.69 -25.78 30.66
C ALA A 631 9.89 -25.66 29.15
N GLU A 632 9.19 -26.45 28.34
CA GLU A 632 9.29 -26.42 26.88
C GLU A 632 8.69 -25.13 26.28
N ILE A 633 7.55 -24.67 26.82
CA ILE A 633 6.99 -23.34 26.50
C ILE A 633 8.02 -22.25 26.81
N ASN A 634 8.68 -22.32 27.97
CA ASN A 634 9.71 -21.33 28.33
C ASN A 634 10.94 -21.39 27.41
N LYS A 635 11.37 -22.56 26.95
CA LYS A 635 12.45 -22.69 25.95
C LYS A 635 12.06 -22.07 24.61
N VAL A 636 10.81 -22.27 24.17
CA VAL A 636 10.32 -21.70 22.90
C VAL A 636 10.13 -20.18 23.00
N LEU A 637 9.70 -19.68 24.17
CA LEU A 637 9.49 -18.25 24.39
C LEU A 637 10.78 -17.50 24.73
N ASN A 638 11.73 -18.17 25.39
CA ASN A 638 13.05 -17.65 25.78
C ASN A 638 14.11 -18.71 25.43
N PRO A 639 14.52 -18.81 24.15
CA PRO A 639 15.54 -19.77 23.75
C PRO A 639 16.81 -19.53 24.57
N PRO A 640 17.41 -20.57 25.19
CA PRO A 640 18.67 -20.43 25.88
C PRO A 640 19.70 -19.87 24.89
N ARG A 641 20.45 -18.83 25.32
CA ARG A 641 21.63 -18.41 24.56
C ARG A 641 22.53 -19.63 24.46
N LEU A 642 22.72 -20.14 23.25
CA LEU A 642 23.73 -21.13 22.96
C LEU A 642 25.05 -20.54 23.44
N MET A 643 25.61 -21.11 24.52
CA MET A 643 27.05 -21.12 24.64
C MET A 643 27.51 -22.01 23.49
N GLU A 644 28.07 -21.38 22.47
CA GLU A 644 28.79 -22.08 21.41
C GLU A 644 30.01 -22.72 22.08
N ASP A 645 29.90 -24.01 22.40
CA ASP A 645 31.07 -24.85 22.59
C ASP A 645 31.13 -25.84 21.41
N GLU A 646 32.37 -25.97 20.92
CA GLU A 646 32.92 -27.01 20.05
C GLU A 646 32.89 -26.78 18.52
N GLU A 647 33.99 -26.14 18.09
CA GLU A 647 34.84 -26.58 16.97
C GLU A 647 34.15 -26.89 15.64
N GLN A 648 33.83 -25.85 14.88
CA GLN A 648 34.04 -25.90 13.43
C GLN A 648 35.39 -25.25 13.14
N GLU A 649 36.36 -26.07 12.78
CA GLU A 649 37.61 -25.65 12.16
C GLU A 649 37.32 -24.67 11.03
N ILE A 650 37.47 -23.38 11.34
CA ILE A 650 37.67 -22.37 10.32
C ILE A 650 39.04 -22.69 9.72
N TYR A 651 39.05 -23.22 8.50
CA TYR A 651 40.25 -23.23 7.68
C TYR A 651 40.73 -21.79 7.50
N VAL A 652 41.71 -21.40 8.32
CA VAL A 652 42.44 -20.14 8.18
C VAL A 652 43.60 -20.42 7.22
N PRO A 653 43.63 -19.79 6.02
CA PRO A 653 44.81 -19.86 5.17
C PRO A 653 46.00 -19.24 5.89
N PRO A 654 47.20 -19.82 5.77
CA PRO A 654 48.33 -19.47 6.63
C PRO A 654 48.82 -18.04 6.38
N SER A 655 49.03 -17.33 7.49
CA SER A 655 49.90 -16.16 7.63
C SER A 655 49.59 -14.96 6.73
N VAL A 656 48.63 -14.14 7.18
CA VAL A 656 48.64 -12.71 6.86
C VAL A 656 48.87 -11.96 8.16
N ALA A 657 49.99 -11.22 8.23
CA ALA A 657 50.32 -10.40 9.38
C ALA A 657 49.13 -9.46 9.72
N PRO A 658 48.78 -9.26 11.01
CA PRO A 658 47.63 -8.46 11.43
C PRO A 658 47.59 -7.05 10.82
N GLU A 659 48.76 -6.50 10.50
CA GLU A 659 48.97 -5.19 9.89
C GLU A 659 48.43 -5.09 8.45
N LEU A 660 48.31 -6.21 7.73
CA LEU A 660 47.88 -6.26 6.33
C LEU A 660 46.38 -6.53 6.17
N VAL A 661 45.66 -6.85 7.26
CA VAL A 661 44.22 -7.10 7.27
C VAL A 661 43.40 -5.94 6.69
N PRO A 662 43.71 -4.66 6.95
CA PRO A 662 43.02 -3.54 6.30
C PRO A 662 43.21 -3.53 4.78
N PHE A 663 44.41 -3.89 4.30
CA PHE A 663 44.75 -3.89 2.88
C PHE A 663 44.03 -5.00 2.12
N TYR A 664 43.90 -6.19 2.72
CA TYR A 664 43.12 -7.29 2.13
C TYR A 664 41.62 -6.99 2.09
N LYS A 665 41.07 -6.28 3.08
CA LYS A 665 39.67 -5.80 3.05
C LYS A 665 39.44 -4.78 1.92
N GLU A 666 40.43 -3.92 1.63
CA GLU A 666 40.35 -3.00 0.50
C GLU A 666 40.45 -3.72 -0.85
N LEU A 667 41.32 -4.72 -0.97
CA LEU A 667 41.41 -5.59 -2.16
C LEU A 667 40.11 -6.36 -2.40
N GLU A 668 39.50 -6.91 -1.35
CA GLU A 668 38.23 -7.62 -1.44
C GLU A 668 37.09 -6.68 -1.85
N ARG A 669 37.07 -5.45 -1.32
CA ARG A 669 36.14 -4.40 -1.75
C ARG A 669 36.37 -4.00 -3.21
N TYR A 670 37.61 -3.95 -3.67
CA TYR A 670 37.95 -3.66 -5.06
C TYR A 670 37.51 -4.80 -6.00
N ASP A 671 37.67 -6.05 -5.60
CA ASP A 671 37.21 -7.21 -6.37
C ASP A 671 35.67 -7.32 -6.41
N GLN A 672 34.98 -6.95 -5.34
CA GLN A 672 33.52 -6.81 -5.33
C GLN A 672 33.06 -5.71 -6.29
N LEU A 673 33.73 -4.56 -6.31
CA LEU A 673 33.47 -3.48 -7.27
C LEU A 673 33.75 -3.92 -8.71
N ARG A 674 34.82 -4.70 -8.95
CA ARG A 674 35.16 -5.23 -10.27
C ARG A 674 34.14 -6.27 -10.75
N LYS A 675 33.65 -7.14 -9.87
CA LYS A 675 32.53 -8.06 -10.14
C LYS A 675 31.24 -7.29 -10.46
N ALA A 676 30.92 -6.26 -9.69
CA ALA A 676 29.77 -5.40 -9.94
C ALA A 676 29.88 -4.70 -11.31
N HIS A 677 31.06 -4.18 -11.67
CA HIS A 677 31.30 -3.59 -12.99
C HIS A 677 31.22 -4.60 -14.13
N LYS A 678 31.70 -5.83 -13.93
CA LYS A 678 31.59 -6.92 -14.92
C LYS A 678 30.14 -7.32 -15.15
N ASN A 679 29.33 -7.38 -14.10
CA ASN A 679 27.90 -7.66 -14.19
C ASN A 679 27.12 -6.51 -14.85
N ARG A 680 27.49 -5.26 -14.54
CA ARG A 680 26.92 -4.06 -15.19
C ARG A 680 27.25 -4.01 -16.68
N ARG A 681 28.48 -4.35 -17.09
CA ARG A 681 28.83 -4.49 -18.51
C ARG A 681 28.00 -5.58 -19.20
N LYS A 682 27.83 -6.76 -18.59
CA LYS A 682 26.97 -7.83 -19.13
C LYS A 682 25.51 -7.38 -19.33
N SER A 683 24.96 -6.62 -18.39
CA SER A 683 23.59 -6.07 -18.51
C SER A 683 23.44 -5.07 -19.65
N VAL A 684 24.46 -4.22 -19.89
CA VAL A 684 24.47 -3.27 -21.01
C VAL A 684 24.61 -3.98 -22.35
N THR A 685 25.39 -5.06 -22.43
CA THR A 685 25.50 -5.87 -23.66
C THR A 685 24.20 -6.62 -23.98
N GLN A 686 23.50 -7.12 -22.95
CA GLN A 686 22.17 -7.72 -23.09
C GLN A 686 21.11 -6.68 -23.52
N HIS A 687 21.20 -5.45 -23.02
CA HIS A 687 20.28 -4.39 -23.43
C HIS A 687 20.49 -3.92 -24.88
N LYS A 688 21.76 -3.84 -25.33
CA LYS A 688 22.11 -3.53 -26.72
C LYS A 688 21.73 -4.65 -27.70
N THR A 689 21.86 -5.91 -27.31
CA THR A 689 21.41 -7.05 -28.14
C THR A 689 19.89 -7.13 -28.21
N ALA A 690 19.16 -6.79 -27.14
CA ALA A 690 17.70 -6.68 -27.15
C ALA A 690 17.18 -5.49 -27.98
N GLN A 691 17.92 -4.37 -28.06
CA GLN A 691 17.57 -3.26 -28.94
C GLN A 691 17.84 -3.59 -30.42
N LYS A 692 18.93 -4.31 -30.72
CA LYS A 692 19.28 -4.72 -32.10
C LYS A 692 18.37 -5.81 -32.67
N GLN A 693 17.54 -6.46 -31.85
CA GLN A 693 16.48 -7.38 -32.27
C GLN A 693 15.10 -6.70 -32.41
N LYS A 694 14.99 -5.42 -32.02
CA LYS A 694 13.76 -4.61 -32.12
C LYS A 694 13.79 -3.56 -33.23
N SER A 695 14.97 -3.33 -33.82
CA SER A 695 15.20 -2.65 -35.10
C SER A 695 15.42 -3.72 -36.18
#